data_AF-V5EFB5-F1
#
_entry.id   AF-V5EFB5-F1
#
_cell.length_a   1.000
_cell.length_b   1.000
_cell.length_c   1.000
_cell.angle_alpha   90.00
_cell.angle_beta   90.00
_cell.angle_gamma   90.00
#
_symmetry.space_group_name_H-M   'P 1'
#
loop_
_entity.id
_entity.type
_entity.pdbx_description
1 polymer ?
#
loop_
_entity_poly.entity_id
_entity_poly.type
_entity_poly.pdbx_seq_one_letter_code
_entity_poly.pdbx_strand_id
1 'polypeptide(L)'
;MSRFLGRLSRTPSTQSVRSQASAEPLPAKTSEILTKPAPGCTPKPSEPLNAEQEKKLAELEKYVRQIVAQDPPKDDYKKWEDKWLNEHNLYQRYLRAAKGDLDNAKRRIKSTLEWRRDFCPEIIPPGSVSHEAESGKHVVSGFDNDGRPLIYLRPARENTKPSDAQVRYLVWTLERAIDFMPPGVENYAIVIDYHKATTSTNPSLSTAKTVANILQNHYVERLGRAFVVNVPWFINAFFTAITPFLDPITKDKIRFNANLAEFVPAEQLDAEFAGGKYNYEWNFQKYWSTLIEVGGIAEDGTRKSDGATEQQSTKHEAAQVSAKEDPIEKHANAIAATQLTEEGATVGLGAAAGATAGLAVVGGSAAAAAASNDDDKATSSSAYKYLQNTSDYEDLLSKYDTFLFDCDGVLWSGDDTIPGAVSVLEKLRKRGKSVIFVTNNASKSRQTYLKKFAGMNIQASLDEVFSSSYASAVYLKKVLNFPADRKVYVIGMHGIEEELDAENIQHCGGTDPEDNKFLPALDFTSLQNDDAIDPKIGAVVCGFDMHMSYIKLAKAFKHLTRPGFDGPVEANATGGGCHFILTNDDSTFPAKGGPWPGAGSLSAPLIFSTKRTPTIVGKPHKPMLDCIQAVKQFDPKRTIMVGDRLNTDIEFGKAGGVATLLVLTGISKRDEIEGPDAKTVPDYLIDNLGDLDAVP
;
A
#
# COMPACT_ATOMS: atom_id res chain seq x y z
N MET A 1 -13.15 -13.12 10.53
CA MET A 1 -12.11 -12.81 11.55
C MET A 1 -12.35 -13.52 12.88
N SER A 2 -13.55 -13.51 13.47
CA SER A 2 -13.83 -14.17 14.76
C SER A 2 -13.48 -15.68 14.84
N ARG A 3 -13.63 -16.46 13.76
CA ARG A 3 -13.16 -17.87 13.72
C ARG A 3 -11.63 -18.04 13.61
N PHE A 4 -10.93 -17.08 12.99
CA PHE A 4 -9.47 -17.10 12.80
C PHE A 4 -8.75 -16.57 14.06
N LEU A 5 -9.26 -15.46 14.62
CA LEU A 5 -8.86 -14.96 15.94
C LEU A 5 -9.28 -15.91 17.06
N GLY A 6 -10.42 -16.60 16.92
CA GLY A 6 -10.85 -17.68 17.82
C GLY A 6 -9.96 -18.94 17.77
N ARG A 7 -9.26 -19.18 16.65
CA ARG A 7 -8.18 -20.18 16.55
C ARG A 7 -6.89 -19.70 17.23
N LEU A 8 -6.63 -18.39 17.23
CA LEU A 8 -5.50 -17.77 17.94
C LEU A 8 -5.76 -17.65 19.46
N SER A 9 -7.02 -17.51 19.88
CA SER A 9 -7.42 -17.33 21.29
C SER A 9 -7.79 -18.64 22.01
N ARG A 10 -7.81 -19.78 21.30
CA ARG A 10 -8.01 -21.12 21.88
C ARG A 10 -6.72 -21.94 21.93
N THR A 11 -5.58 -21.27 21.99
CA THR A 11 -4.32 -21.93 22.32
C THR A 11 -4.23 -21.98 23.84
N PRO A 12 -4.24 -23.17 24.48
CA PRO A 12 -3.71 -23.28 25.82
C PRO A 12 -2.29 -22.71 25.80
N SER A 13 -1.77 -22.26 26.93
CA SER A 13 -0.33 -22.11 27.11
C SER A 13 0.31 -23.50 26.95
N THR A 14 0.52 -23.95 25.72
CA THR A 14 1.19 -25.21 25.46
C THR A 14 2.64 -25.01 25.84
N GLN A 15 3.13 -25.85 26.75
CA GLN A 15 4.55 -26.04 27.01
C GLN A 15 5.31 -26.02 25.68
N SER A 16 6.51 -25.43 25.66
CA SER A 16 7.40 -25.53 24.51
C SER A 16 7.38 -26.98 24.01
N VAL A 17 7.07 -27.21 22.74
CA VAL A 17 7.08 -28.53 22.11
C VAL A 17 8.54 -28.97 21.91
N ARG A 18 9.27 -29.03 23.01
CA ARG A 18 10.55 -29.69 23.19
C ARG A 18 10.38 -30.59 24.40
N SER A 19 9.73 -31.74 24.18
CA SER A 19 10.03 -33.01 24.86
C SER A 19 8.95 -34.04 24.55
N GLN A 20 8.95 -34.59 23.34
CA GLN A 20 8.91 -36.04 23.21
C GLN A 20 9.96 -36.37 22.16
N ALA A 21 11.23 -36.44 22.58
CA ALA A 21 12.22 -37.14 21.78
C ALA A 21 11.67 -38.54 21.54
N SER A 22 11.61 -38.97 20.29
CA SER A 22 11.33 -40.36 19.96
C SER A 22 12.27 -41.25 20.79
N ALA A 23 11.75 -42.32 21.38
CA ALA A 23 12.56 -43.30 22.10
C ALA A 23 13.63 -43.98 21.21
N GLU A 24 13.54 -43.79 19.89
CA GLU A 24 14.53 -44.23 18.92
C GLU A 24 15.69 -43.21 18.77
N PRO A 25 16.95 -43.67 18.70
CA PRO A 25 18.09 -42.80 18.46
C PRO A 25 17.99 -42.10 17.10
N LEU A 26 18.26 -40.79 17.06
CA LEU A 26 18.28 -40.03 15.82
C LEU A 26 19.37 -40.57 14.87
N PRO A 27 19.15 -40.51 13.54
CA PRO A 27 20.19 -40.78 12.55
C PRO A 27 21.42 -39.88 12.75
N ALA A 28 22.56 -40.28 12.18
CA ALA A 28 23.77 -39.46 12.17
C ALA A 28 23.49 -38.08 11.54
N LYS A 29 24.13 -37.04 12.07
CA LYS A 29 24.04 -35.69 11.50
C LYS A 29 24.48 -35.70 10.03
N THR A 30 23.79 -34.92 9.21
CA THR A 30 24.10 -34.77 7.79
C THR A 30 23.97 -33.31 7.36
N SER A 31 24.80 -32.89 6.41
CA SER A 31 24.65 -31.60 5.73
C SER A 31 24.12 -31.75 4.30
N GLU A 32 23.73 -32.97 3.92
CA GLU A 32 23.15 -33.26 2.61
C GLU A 32 21.71 -32.73 2.52
N ILE A 33 21.38 -32.10 1.40
CA ILE A 33 20.05 -31.53 1.13
C ILE A 33 19.16 -32.61 0.52
N LEU A 34 17.94 -32.72 1.02
CA LEU A 34 16.94 -33.62 0.46
C LEU A 34 16.33 -32.95 -0.78
N THR A 35 16.75 -33.40 -1.96
CA THR A 35 16.35 -32.85 -3.27
C THR A 35 15.25 -33.65 -3.95
N LYS A 36 14.81 -34.77 -3.35
CA LYS A 36 13.74 -35.63 -3.87
C LYS A 36 12.71 -35.97 -2.78
N PRO A 37 11.42 -36.09 -3.15
CA PRO A 37 10.38 -36.49 -2.21
C PRO A 37 10.55 -37.94 -1.75
N ALA A 38 9.98 -38.27 -0.60
CA ALA A 38 9.97 -39.64 -0.11
C ALA A 38 9.07 -40.53 -0.99
N PRO A 39 9.34 -41.85 -1.10
CA PRO A 39 8.49 -42.78 -1.83
C PRO A 39 7.03 -42.69 -1.36
N GLY A 40 6.08 -42.56 -2.30
CA GLY A 40 4.65 -42.46 -2.01
C GLY A 40 4.11 -41.04 -1.86
N CYS A 41 4.97 -40.01 -1.79
CA CYS A 41 4.53 -38.63 -1.93
C CYS A 41 4.03 -38.41 -3.36
N THR A 42 2.76 -38.05 -3.52
CA THR A 42 2.16 -37.80 -4.84
C THR A 42 1.44 -36.47 -4.83
N PRO A 43 1.57 -35.65 -5.89
CA PRO A 43 0.77 -34.44 -6.01
C PRO A 43 -0.71 -34.80 -5.99
N LYS A 44 -1.49 -33.98 -5.30
CA LYS A 44 -2.94 -34.09 -5.38
C LYS A 44 -3.39 -33.87 -6.82
N PRO A 45 -4.26 -34.73 -7.39
CA PRO A 45 -4.82 -34.50 -8.71
C PRO A 45 -5.51 -33.14 -8.76
N SER A 46 -5.26 -32.37 -9.83
CA SER A 46 -6.03 -31.18 -10.13
C SER A 46 -7.45 -31.58 -10.54
N GLU A 47 -8.45 -30.78 -10.15
CA GLU A 47 -9.80 -30.97 -10.66
C GLU A 47 -9.81 -30.77 -12.18
N PRO A 48 -10.51 -31.63 -12.95
CA PRO A 48 -10.62 -31.47 -14.38
C PRO A 48 -11.32 -30.15 -14.71
N LEU A 49 -10.83 -29.48 -15.75
CA LEU A 49 -11.41 -28.23 -16.24
C LEU A 49 -12.75 -28.52 -16.91
N ASN A 50 -13.71 -27.62 -16.73
CA ASN A 50 -14.93 -27.61 -17.53
C ASN A 50 -14.74 -26.80 -18.83
N ALA A 51 -15.65 -26.97 -19.79
CA ALA A 51 -15.56 -26.31 -21.10
C ALA A 51 -15.50 -24.77 -21.03
N GLU A 52 -16.13 -24.16 -20.01
CA GLU A 52 -16.07 -22.71 -19.79
C GLU A 52 -14.67 -22.27 -19.34
N GLN A 53 -14.07 -23.02 -18.41
CA GLN A 53 -12.71 -22.78 -17.93
C GLN A 53 -11.69 -22.97 -19.05
N GLU A 54 -11.81 -24.03 -19.85
CA GLU A 54 -10.95 -24.26 -21.02
C GLU A 54 -11.00 -23.08 -22.00
N LYS A 55 -12.21 -22.58 -22.30
CA LYS A 55 -12.40 -21.40 -23.16
C LYS A 55 -11.71 -20.16 -22.57
N LYS A 56 -11.90 -19.89 -21.27
CA LYS A 56 -11.26 -18.74 -20.59
C LYS A 56 -9.74 -18.85 -20.58
N LEU A 57 -9.19 -20.05 -20.43
CA LEU A 57 -7.75 -20.27 -20.47
C LEU A 57 -7.17 -20.02 -21.86
N ALA A 58 -7.83 -20.52 -22.90
CA ALA A 58 -7.43 -20.25 -24.28
C ALA A 58 -7.47 -18.74 -24.61
N GLU A 59 -8.48 -18.02 -24.11
CA GLU A 59 -8.57 -16.57 -24.26
C GLU A 59 -7.47 -15.82 -23.48
N LEU A 60 -7.17 -16.26 -22.25
CA LEU A 60 -6.11 -15.69 -21.44
C LEU A 60 -4.74 -15.89 -22.08
N GLU A 61 -4.45 -17.10 -22.59
CA GLU A 61 -3.22 -17.39 -23.33
C GLU A 61 -3.11 -16.51 -24.59
N LYS A 62 -4.18 -16.41 -25.38
CA LYS A 62 -4.22 -15.55 -26.57
C LYS A 62 -3.91 -14.10 -26.22
N TYR A 63 -4.51 -13.58 -25.16
CA TYR A 63 -4.26 -12.23 -24.67
C TYR A 63 -2.79 -11.99 -24.30
N VAL A 64 -2.18 -12.91 -23.56
CA VAL A 64 -0.75 -12.79 -23.18
C VAL A 64 0.14 -12.84 -24.42
N ARG A 65 -0.11 -13.75 -25.36
CA ARG A 65 0.63 -13.80 -26.63
C ARG A 65 0.53 -12.50 -27.43
N GLN A 66 -0.63 -11.83 -27.41
CA GLN A 66 -0.80 -10.52 -28.05
C GLN A 66 0.04 -9.43 -27.38
N ILE A 67 0.07 -9.37 -26.04
CA ILE A 67 0.91 -8.40 -25.31
C ILE A 67 2.38 -8.62 -25.64
N VAL A 68 2.85 -9.87 -25.56
CA VAL A 68 4.26 -10.20 -25.80
C VAL A 68 4.67 -9.87 -27.24
N ALA A 69 3.76 -10.02 -28.21
CA ALA A 69 4.01 -9.64 -29.60
C ALA A 69 4.03 -8.11 -29.81
N GLN A 70 3.24 -7.35 -29.04
CA GLN A 70 3.16 -5.89 -29.13
C GLN A 70 4.32 -5.20 -28.40
N ASP A 71 4.71 -5.75 -27.25
CA ASP A 71 5.76 -5.24 -26.38
C ASP A 71 6.66 -6.42 -25.97
N PRO A 72 7.65 -6.79 -26.80
CA PRO A 72 8.56 -7.89 -26.50
C PRO A 72 9.54 -7.51 -25.38
N PRO A 73 9.99 -8.46 -24.55
CA PRO A 73 11.02 -8.22 -23.56
C PRO A 73 12.37 -7.91 -24.24
N LYS A 74 13.34 -7.40 -23.47
CA LYS A 74 14.73 -7.29 -23.93
C LYS A 74 15.26 -8.65 -24.40
N ASP A 75 16.10 -8.65 -25.43
CA ASP A 75 16.60 -9.88 -26.08
C ASP A 75 17.32 -10.81 -25.10
N ASP A 76 18.04 -10.26 -24.12
CA ASP A 76 18.75 -11.00 -23.07
C ASP A 76 17.82 -11.70 -22.07
N TYR A 77 16.57 -11.23 -21.97
CA TYR A 77 15.56 -11.77 -21.06
C TYR A 77 14.50 -12.64 -21.74
N LYS A 78 14.32 -12.53 -23.06
CA LYS A 78 13.27 -13.23 -23.83
C LYS A 78 13.18 -14.73 -23.54
N LYS A 79 14.31 -15.43 -23.47
CA LYS A 79 14.33 -16.89 -23.21
C LYS A 79 13.75 -17.27 -21.84
N TRP A 80 13.86 -16.39 -20.84
CA TRP A 80 13.34 -16.62 -19.49
C TRP A 80 11.85 -16.35 -19.42
N GLU A 81 11.40 -15.28 -20.09
CA GLU A 81 9.98 -15.03 -20.29
C GLU A 81 9.30 -16.18 -21.02
N ASP A 82 9.90 -16.68 -22.12
CA ASP A 82 9.39 -17.84 -22.85
C ASP A 82 9.33 -19.09 -21.94
N LYS A 83 10.35 -19.33 -21.12
CA LYS A 83 10.36 -20.44 -20.15
C LYS A 83 9.20 -20.31 -19.15
N TRP A 84 8.96 -19.12 -18.63
CA TRP A 84 7.86 -18.86 -17.69
C TRP A 84 6.49 -19.00 -18.36
N LEU A 85 6.31 -18.45 -19.56
CA LEU A 85 5.06 -18.52 -20.33
C LEU A 85 4.67 -19.97 -20.73
N ASN A 86 5.66 -20.84 -20.88
CA ASN A 86 5.47 -22.26 -21.17
C ASN A 86 5.38 -23.13 -19.91
N GLU A 87 5.40 -22.53 -18.72
CA GLU A 87 5.29 -23.28 -17.49
C GLU A 87 3.93 -23.98 -17.37
N HIS A 88 3.96 -25.26 -16.96
CA HIS A 88 2.75 -26.04 -16.77
C HIS A 88 1.75 -25.36 -15.83
N ASN A 89 0.48 -25.31 -16.25
CA ASN A 89 -0.64 -24.70 -15.53
C ASN A 89 -0.50 -23.20 -15.20
N LEU A 90 0.39 -22.45 -15.85
CA LEU A 90 0.54 -21.01 -15.65
C LEU A 90 -0.82 -20.28 -15.70
N TYR A 91 -1.52 -20.40 -16.83
CA TYR A 91 -2.79 -19.70 -17.04
C TYR A 91 -3.87 -20.17 -16.05
N GLN A 92 -3.86 -21.47 -15.69
CA GLN A 92 -4.78 -22.02 -14.69
C GLN A 92 -4.56 -21.41 -13.32
N ARG A 93 -3.30 -21.22 -12.88
CA ARG A 93 -2.99 -20.54 -11.62
C ARG A 93 -3.55 -19.12 -11.58
N TYR A 94 -3.36 -18.36 -12.65
CA TYR A 94 -3.88 -16.99 -12.73
C TYR A 94 -5.41 -16.94 -12.76
N LEU A 95 -6.06 -17.89 -13.44
CA LEU A 95 -7.52 -17.99 -13.45
C LEU A 95 -8.07 -18.41 -12.08
N ARG A 96 -7.41 -19.35 -11.37
CA ARG A 96 -7.77 -19.72 -9.98
C ARG A 96 -7.61 -18.55 -9.02
N ALA A 97 -6.50 -17.83 -9.09
CA ALA A 97 -6.24 -16.64 -8.28
C ALA A 97 -7.27 -15.53 -8.54
N ALA A 98 -7.75 -15.41 -9.77
CA ALA A 98 -8.82 -14.51 -10.18
C ALA A 98 -10.23 -15.05 -9.91
N LYS A 99 -10.38 -16.24 -9.31
CA LYS A 99 -11.67 -16.90 -9.02
C LYS A 99 -12.55 -17.05 -10.27
N GLY A 100 -11.93 -17.32 -11.43
CA GLY A 100 -12.63 -17.51 -12.70
C GLY A 100 -13.03 -16.22 -13.43
N ASP A 101 -12.71 -15.04 -12.88
CA ASP A 101 -12.86 -13.74 -13.54
C ASP A 101 -11.72 -13.54 -14.54
N LEU A 102 -12.07 -13.50 -15.83
CA LEU A 102 -11.09 -13.44 -16.90
C LEU A 102 -10.37 -12.08 -16.98
N ASP A 103 -11.08 -10.96 -16.76
CA ASP A 103 -10.47 -9.63 -16.85
C ASP A 103 -9.54 -9.37 -15.66
N ASN A 104 -9.89 -9.89 -14.49
CA ASN A 104 -9.01 -9.91 -13.34
C ASN A 104 -7.76 -10.77 -13.61
N ALA A 105 -7.93 -11.96 -14.21
CA ALA A 105 -6.81 -12.82 -14.59
C ALA A 105 -5.87 -12.14 -15.60
N LYS A 106 -6.42 -11.49 -16.64
CA LYS A 106 -5.68 -10.69 -17.64
C LYS A 106 -4.84 -9.60 -16.96
N ARG A 107 -5.44 -8.83 -16.04
CA ARG A 107 -4.75 -7.76 -15.29
C ARG A 107 -3.60 -8.31 -14.43
N ARG A 108 -3.85 -9.41 -13.71
CA ARG A 108 -2.84 -10.04 -12.84
C ARG A 108 -1.66 -10.58 -13.62
N ILE A 109 -1.91 -11.34 -14.69
CA ILE A 109 -0.83 -11.97 -15.46
C ILE A 109 -0.01 -10.92 -16.21
N LYS A 110 -0.64 -9.85 -16.71
CA LYS A 110 0.06 -8.69 -17.30
C LYS A 110 0.97 -8.01 -16.28
N SER A 111 0.44 -7.71 -15.08
CA SER A 111 1.22 -7.07 -14.02
C SER A 111 2.42 -7.93 -13.59
N THR A 112 2.27 -9.26 -13.56
CA THR A 112 3.42 -10.14 -13.29
C THR A 112 4.40 -10.21 -14.44
N LEU A 113 3.94 -10.21 -15.69
CA LEU A 113 4.82 -10.15 -16.86
C LEU A 113 5.72 -8.89 -16.80
N GLU A 114 5.11 -7.73 -16.58
CA GLU A 114 5.81 -6.45 -16.39
C GLU A 114 6.80 -6.52 -15.22
N TRP A 115 6.35 -6.99 -14.05
CA TRP A 115 7.23 -7.13 -12.88
C TRP A 115 8.40 -8.11 -13.12
N ARG A 116 8.19 -9.22 -13.83
CA ARG A 116 9.27 -10.18 -14.13
C ARG A 116 10.31 -9.58 -15.06
N ARG A 117 9.91 -8.77 -16.05
CA ARG A 117 10.83 -8.04 -16.94
C ARG A 117 11.70 -7.03 -16.20
N ASP A 118 11.18 -6.41 -15.15
CA ASP A 118 11.91 -5.43 -14.33
C ASP A 118 12.77 -6.11 -13.25
N PHE A 119 12.22 -7.11 -12.56
CA PHE A 119 12.85 -7.75 -11.41
C PHE A 119 13.80 -8.89 -11.78
N CYS A 120 13.56 -9.55 -12.93
CA CYS A 120 14.32 -10.66 -13.48
C CYS A 120 14.58 -11.81 -12.48
N PRO A 121 13.55 -12.40 -11.85
CA PRO A 121 13.72 -13.37 -10.75
C PRO A 121 14.47 -14.65 -11.13
N GLU A 122 14.41 -15.08 -12.39
CA GLU A 122 15.06 -16.30 -12.90
C GLU A 122 16.59 -16.19 -12.94
N ILE A 123 17.10 -14.97 -13.14
CA ILE A 123 18.51 -14.68 -13.40
C ILE A 123 19.19 -13.85 -12.31
N ILE A 124 18.67 -13.89 -11.08
CA ILE A 124 19.36 -13.28 -9.93
C ILE A 124 20.73 -13.98 -9.73
N PRO A 125 21.86 -13.27 -9.87
CA PRO A 125 23.19 -13.87 -9.74
C PRO A 125 23.41 -14.42 -8.33
N PRO A 126 23.84 -15.68 -8.15
CA PRO A 126 24.04 -16.25 -6.82
C PRO A 126 24.99 -15.40 -5.95
N GLY A 127 26.07 -14.87 -6.53
CA GLY A 127 27.01 -14.01 -5.80
C GLY A 127 26.40 -12.71 -5.24
N SER A 128 25.28 -12.24 -5.81
CA SER A 128 24.61 -11.02 -5.35
C SER A 128 23.80 -11.22 -4.05
N VAL A 129 23.45 -12.46 -3.71
CA VAL A 129 22.57 -12.79 -2.57
C VAL A 129 23.16 -13.85 -1.63
N SER A 130 24.34 -14.41 -1.93
CA SER A 130 24.95 -15.51 -1.16
C SER A 130 25.23 -15.13 0.30
N HIS A 131 25.64 -13.89 0.56
CA HIS A 131 25.89 -13.38 1.92
C HIS A 131 24.62 -13.41 2.81
N GLU A 132 23.42 -13.27 2.22
CA GLU A 132 22.14 -13.40 2.93
C GLU A 132 21.88 -14.85 3.39
N ALA A 133 22.49 -15.83 2.74
CA ALA A 133 22.28 -17.25 3.00
C ALA A 133 23.23 -17.84 4.05
N GLU A 134 24.35 -17.19 4.38
CA GLU A 134 25.45 -17.73 5.20
C GLU A 134 25.00 -18.32 6.54
N SER A 135 23.99 -17.72 7.15
CA SER A 135 23.49 -18.14 8.46
C SER A 135 22.49 -19.29 8.42
N GLY A 136 21.95 -19.65 7.25
CA GLY A 136 20.88 -20.64 7.12
C GLY A 136 19.51 -20.14 7.57
N LYS A 137 19.25 -18.83 7.40
CA LYS A 137 17.93 -18.24 7.71
C LYS A 137 16.82 -18.71 6.78
N HIS A 138 17.14 -19.05 5.53
CA HIS A 138 16.26 -19.80 4.64
C HIS A 138 16.93 -21.14 4.30
N VAL A 139 16.18 -22.24 4.40
CA VAL A 139 16.64 -23.57 4.01
C VAL A 139 15.59 -24.21 3.11
N VAL A 140 15.92 -24.50 1.86
CA VAL A 140 15.12 -25.34 0.96
C VAL A 140 15.65 -26.77 1.07
N SER A 141 14.89 -27.66 1.70
CA SER A 141 15.25 -29.07 1.85
C SER A 141 14.01 -29.88 2.25
N GLY A 142 13.81 -31.01 1.59
CA GLY A 142 12.75 -31.96 1.91
C GLY A 142 11.38 -31.61 1.35
N PHE A 143 10.43 -32.52 1.52
CA PHE A 143 9.12 -32.47 0.86
C PHE A 143 7.97 -32.86 1.79
N ASP A 144 6.80 -32.24 1.61
CA ASP A 144 5.56 -32.62 2.31
C ASP A 144 4.89 -33.87 1.68
N ASN A 145 3.85 -34.40 2.31
CA ASN A 145 3.10 -35.58 1.85
C ASN A 145 2.49 -35.41 0.44
N ASP A 146 2.26 -34.17 0.01
CA ASP A 146 1.72 -33.83 -1.33
C ASP A 146 2.87 -33.65 -2.36
N GLY A 147 4.13 -33.94 -1.99
CA GLY A 147 5.32 -33.79 -2.83
C GLY A 147 5.80 -32.35 -2.97
N ARG A 148 5.34 -31.41 -2.13
CA ARG A 148 5.72 -30.00 -2.21
C ARG A 148 7.08 -29.76 -1.54
N PRO A 149 8.02 -29.07 -2.19
CA PRO A 149 9.29 -28.72 -1.55
C PRO A 149 9.06 -27.82 -0.33
N LEU A 150 9.83 -28.06 0.73
CA LEU A 150 9.78 -27.33 1.98
C LEU A 150 10.77 -26.17 1.98
N ILE A 151 10.28 -25.01 2.46
CA ILE A 151 11.09 -23.83 2.73
C ILE A 151 11.02 -23.55 4.23
N TYR A 152 12.13 -23.76 4.93
CA TYR A 152 12.27 -23.35 6.33
C TYR A 152 12.73 -21.90 6.39
N LEU A 153 11.92 -21.03 7.00
CA LEU A 153 12.27 -19.65 7.32
C LEU A 153 12.54 -19.57 8.82
N ARG A 154 13.75 -19.16 9.21
CA ARG A 154 14.22 -19.11 10.59
C ARG A 154 14.65 -17.68 10.94
N PRO A 155 13.71 -16.77 11.31
CA PRO A 155 14.02 -15.37 11.59
C PRO A 155 15.13 -15.18 12.62
N ALA A 156 15.25 -16.07 13.61
CA ALA A 156 16.31 -16.02 14.62
C ALA A 156 17.74 -16.07 14.06
N ARG A 157 17.90 -16.51 12.80
CA ARG A 157 19.17 -16.60 12.09
C ARG A 157 19.41 -15.39 11.19
N GLU A 158 18.64 -14.31 11.32
CA GLU A 158 18.87 -13.08 10.58
C GLU A 158 20.31 -12.58 10.80
N ASN A 159 21.04 -12.39 9.70
CA ASN A 159 22.48 -12.12 9.69
C ASN A 159 22.83 -10.81 8.99
N THR A 160 21.86 -10.15 8.36
CA THR A 160 22.05 -8.90 7.65
C THR A 160 21.13 -7.82 8.19
N LYS A 161 21.47 -6.56 7.92
CA LYS A 161 20.58 -5.43 8.21
C LYS A 161 19.48 -5.37 7.14
N PRO A 162 18.29 -4.83 7.47
CA PRO A 162 17.21 -4.64 6.50
C PRO A 162 17.70 -3.96 5.22
N SER A 163 17.47 -4.62 4.08
CA SER A 163 17.93 -4.16 2.77
C SER A 163 17.08 -4.77 1.64
N ASP A 164 17.19 -4.22 0.44
CA ASP A 164 16.57 -4.81 -0.77
C ASP A 164 17.18 -6.17 -1.13
N ALA A 165 18.41 -6.45 -0.69
CA ALA A 165 19.06 -7.74 -0.88
C ALA A 165 18.31 -8.87 -0.14
N GLN A 166 17.69 -8.59 1.01
CA GLN A 166 16.84 -9.55 1.72
C GLN A 166 15.60 -9.95 0.90
N VAL A 167 14.97 -8.98 0.23
CA VAL A 167 13.81 -9.24 -0.66
C VAL A 167 14.25 -10.03 -1.88
N ARG A 168 15.37 -9.65 -2.52
CA ARG A 168 15.96 -10.40 -3.63
C ARG A 168 16.34 -11.83 -3.22
N TYR A 169 16.90 -12.03 -2.04
CA TYR A 169 17.25 -13.36 -1.53
C TYR A 169 16.02 -14.22 -1.23
N LEU A 170 14.94 -13.65 -0.69
CA LEU A 170 13.70 -14.38 -0.55
C LEU A 170 13.16 -14.82 -1.91
N VAL A 171 13.10 -13.92 -2.90
CA VAL A 171 12.65 -14.26 -4.26
C VAL A 171 13.55 -15.35 -4.86
N TRP A 172 14.88 -15.22 -4.70
CA TRP A 172 15.83 -16.25 -5.10
C TRP A 172 15.49 -17.60 -4.45
N THR A 173 15.20 -17.62 -3.14
CA THR A 173 14.79 -18.83 -2.39
C THR A 173 13.50 -19.44 -2.97
N LEU A 174 12.49 -18.63 -3.30
CA LEU A 174 11.24 -19.12 -3.89
C LEU A 174 11.47 -19.75 -5.27
N GLU A 175 12.31 -19.13 -6.10
CA GLU A 175 12.67 -19.69 -7.41
C GLU A 175 13.48 -21.00 -7.27
N ARG A 176 14.34 -21.13 -6.23
CA ARG A 176 15.00 -22.42 -5.93
C ARG A 176 14.03 -23.49 -5.48
N ALA A 177 13.02 -23.13 -4.69
CA ALA A 177 11.98 -24.09 -4.33
C ALA A 177 11.16 -24.53 -5.56
N ILE A 178 10.97 -23.65 -6.56
CA ILE A 178 10.36 -24.02 -7.84
C ILE A 178 11.27 -24.99 -8.62
N ASP A 179 12.59 -24.74 -8.65
CA ASP A 179 13.55 -25.66 -9.29
C ASP A 179 13.53 -27.08 -8.65
N PHE A 180 13.09 -27.21 -7.38
CA PHE A 180 12.96 -28.49 -6.67
C PHE A 180 11.61 -29.20 -6.90
N MET A 181 10.65 -28.58 -7.59
CA MET A 181 9.32 -29.18 -7.76
C MET A 181 9.38 -30.42 -8.66
N PRO A 182 8.90 -31.60 -8.19
CA PRO A 182 8.77 -32.76 -9.06
C PRO A 182 7.64 -32.55 -10.08
N PRO A 183 7.60 -33.34 -11.17
CA PRO A 183 6.55 -33.24 -12.17
C PRO A 183 5.14 -33.33 -11.56
N GLY A 184 4.27 -32.41 -11.94
CA GLY A 184 2.88 -32.34 -11.43
C GLY A 184 2.71 -31.56 -10.12
N VAL A 185 3.80 -31.11 -9.47
CA VAL A 185 3.73 -30.22 -8.30
C VAL A 185 3.89 -28.77 -8.76
N GLU A 186 3.00 -27.90 -8.28
CA GLU A 186 2.99 -26.47 -8.63
C GLU A 186 3.18 -25.54 -7.42
N ASN A 187 3.17 -26.09 -6.19
CA ASN A 187 3.24 -25.33 -4.95
C ASN A 187 4.40 -25.80 -4.06
N TYR A 188 4.88 -24.90 -3.20
CA TYR A 188 5.77 -25.21 -2.08
C TYR A 188 5.02 -25.11 -0.74
N ALA A 189 5.63 -25.67 0.31
CA ALA A 189 5.18 -25.49 1.68
C ALA A 189 6.23 -24.72 2.50
N ILE A 190 5.79 -23.75 3.29
CA ILE A 190 6.67 -22.90 4.09
C ILE A 190 6.53 -23.28 5.57
N VAL A 191 7.65 -23.46 6.26
CA VAL A 191 7.72 -23.63 7.71
C VAL A 191 8.44 -22.42 8.30
N ILE A 192 7.73 -21.58 9.04
CA ILE A 192 8.28 -20.41 9.72
C ILE A 192 8.52 -20.77 11.18
N ASP A 193 9.80 -20.89 11.54
CA ASP A 193 10.23 -21.25 12.89
C ASP A 193 10.74 -20.03 13.66
N TYR A 194 9.96 -19.60 14.66
CA TYR A 194 10.32 -18.48 15.53
C TYR A 194 11.12 -18.89 16.77
N HIS A 195 11.62 -20.12 16.85
CA HIS A 195 12.48 -20.54 17.94
C HIS A 195 13.71 -19.62 18.07
N LYS A 196 13.89 -19.04 19.26
CA LYS A 196 14.92 -18.03 19.59
C LYS A 196 14.83 -16.72 18.79
N ALA A 197 13.74 -16.48 18.06
CA ALA A 197 13.54 -15.22 17.37
C ALA A 197 13.28 -14.10 18.40
N THR A 198 13.78 -12.92 18.09
CA THR A 198 13.55 -11.69 18.88
C THR A 198 12.86 -10.65 18.00
N THR A 199 12.45 -9.53 18.58
CA THR A 199 11.85 -8.42 17.83
C THR A 199 12.79 -7.81 16.80
N SER A 200 14.11 -7.78 17.07
CA SER A 200 15.12 -7.20 16.16
C SER A 200 15.50 -8.12 15.00
N THR A 201 15.26 -9.43 15.12
CA THR A 201 15.52 -10.41 14.06
C THR A 201 14.32 -10.64 13.14
N ASN A 202 13.20 -9.95 13.40
CA ASN A 202 12.05 -10.00 12.52
C ASN A 202 12.21 -9.04 11.34
N PRO A 203 11.65 -9.38 10.17
CA PRO A 203 11.59 -8.43 9.08
C PRO A 203 10.81 -7.19 9.50
N SER A 204 11.27 -6.03 9.04
CA SER A 204 10.54 -4.77 9.23
C SER A 204 9.13 -4.88 8.62
N LEU A 205 8.17 -4.10 9.13
CA LEU A 205 6.81 -4.09 8.58
C LEU A 205 6.80 -3.68 7.09
N SER A 206 7.74 -2.82 6.67
CA SER A 206 7.92 -2.43 5.26
C SER A 206 8.36 -3.63 4.42
N THR A 207 9.41 -4.34 4.85
CA THR A 207 9.90 -5.57 4.20
C THR A 207 8.79 -6.63 4.13
N ALA A 208 8.05 -6.83 5.22
CA ALA A 208 6.94 -7.78 5.27
C ALA A 208 5.80 -7.41 4.29
N LYS A 209 5.48 -6.12 4.14
CA LYS A 209 4.49 -5.64 3.15
C LYS A 209 4.98 -5.85 1.71
N THR A 210 6.24 -5.53 1.42
CA THR A 210 6.84 -5.76 0.10
C THR A 210 6.80 -7.24 -0.27
N VAL A 211 7.20 -8.11 0.66
CA VAL A 211 7.14 -9.57 0.48
C VAL A 211 5.70 -10.05 0.28
N ALA A 212 4.76 -9.58 1.09
CA ALA A 212 3.34 -9.93 0.94
C ALA A 212 2.80 -9.53 -0.44
N ASN A 213 3.16 -8.33 -0.92
CA ASN A 213 2.79 -7.86 -2.25
C ASN A 213 3.34 -8.75 -3.36
N ILE A 214 4.62 -9.14 -3.29
CA ILE A 214 5.25 -10.04 -4.27
C ILE A 214 4.56 -11.40 -4.28
N LEU A 215 4.31 -11.98 -3.10
CA LEU A 215 3.66 -13.29 -2.98
C LEU A 215 2.22 -13.27 -3.51
N GLN A 216 1.45 -12.21 -3.21
CA GLN A 216 0.04 -12.11 -3.58
C GLN A 216 -0.19 -11.78 -5.05
N ASN A 217 0.71 -11.02 -5.66
CA ASN A 217 0.51 -10.53 -7.03
C ASN A 217 1.32 -11.33 -8.05
N HIS A 218 2.52 -11.81 -7.70
CA HIS A 218 3.47 -12.38 -8.66
C HIS A 218 3.73 -13.88 -8.48
N TYR A 219 3.58 -14.41 -7.26
CA TYR A 219 3.64 -15.85 -6.96
C TYR A 219 2.26 -16.43 -6.65
N VAL A 220 1.25 -16.03 -7.44
CA VAL A 220 -0.13 -16.50 -7.27
C VAL A 220 -0.21 -18.01 -7.32
N GLU A 221 -1.00 -18.59 -6.42
CA GLU A 221 -1.21 -20.04 -6.31
C GLU A 221 0.10 -20.86 -6.15
N ARG A 222 1.21 -20.27 -5.68
CA ARG A 222 2.45 -20.99 -5.37
C ARG A 222 2.56 -21.47 -3.93
N LEU A 223 1.91 -20.76 -2.99
CA LEU A 223 1.84 -21.20 -1.61
C LEU A 223 0.79 -22.30 -1.48
N GLY A 224 1.23 -23.52 -1.15
CA GLY A 224 0.35 -24.65 -0.85
C GLY A 224 -0.07 -24.67 0.62
N ARG A 225 0.92 -24.59 1.52
CA ARG A 225 0.73 -24.56 2.98
C ARG A 225 1.76 -23.65 3.64
N ALA A 226 1.38 -23.01 4.73
CA ALA A 226 2.29 -22.30 5.61
C ALA A 226 2.10 -22.76 7.05
N PHE A 227 3.18 -23.16 7.71
CA PHE A 227 3.20 -23.55 9.11
C PHE A 227 3.97 -22.51 9.90
N VAL A 228 3.38 -22.02 10.99
CA VAL A 228 4.04 -21.08 11.90
C VAL A 228 4.20 -21.78 13.25
N VAL A 229 5.44 -22.02 13.65
CA VAL A 229 5.78 -22.82 14.84
C VAL A 229 6.67 -22.04 15.79
N ASN A 230 6.69 -22.49 17.06
CA ASN A 230 7.48 -21.90 18.14
C ASN A 230 7.21 -20.40 18.36
N VAL A 231 5.96 -19.97 18.17
CA VAL A 231 5.54 -18.56 18.16
C VAL A 231 5.67 -17.91 19.54
N PRO A 232 6.56 -16.92 19.74
CA PRO A 232 6.60 -16.10 20.94
C PRO A 232 5.34 -15.25 21.09
N TRP A 233 4.97 -14.93 22.33
CA TRP A 233 3.76 -14.15 22.64
C TRP A 233 3.68 -12.80 21.90
N PHE A 234 4.81 -12.14 21.64
CA PHE A 234 4.87 -10.85 20.93
C PHE A 234 4.72 -10.97 19.40
N ILE A 235 4.93 -12.15 18.81
CA ILE A 235 4.75 -12.39 17.37
C ILE A 235 3.27 -12.37 16.98
N ASN A 236 2.36 -12.64 17.92
CA ASN A 236 0.93 -12.48 17.68
C ASN A 236 0.56 -11.03 17.32
N ALA A 237 1.25 -10.03 17.86
CA ALA A 237 1.06 -8.62 17.47
C ALA A 237 1.54 -8.37 16.03
N PHE A 238 2.69 -8.94 15.65
CA PHE A 238 3.22 -8.87 14.29
C PHE A 238 2.29 -9.56 13.28
N PHE A 239 1.84 -10.78 13.56
CA PHE A 239 0.87 -11.48 12.69
C PHE A 239 -0.47 -10.73 12.63
N THR A 240 -0.95 -10.20 13.74
CA THR A 240 -2.18 -9.38 13.75
C THR A 240 -2.02 -8.13 12.89
N ALA A 241 -0.85 -7.50 12.88
CA ALA A 241 -0.56 -6.35 12.03
C ALA A 241 -0.50 -6.70 10.54
N ILE A 242 0.02 -7.88 10.16
CA ILE A 242 0.11 -8.27 8.74
C ILE A 242 -1.14 -8.98 8.21
N THR A 243 -1.96 -9.57 9.09
CA THR A 243 -3.17 -10.34 8.74
C THR A 243 -4.19 -9.55 7.90
N PRO A 244 -4.45 -8.24 8.13
CA PRO A 244 -5.33 -7.46 7.28
C PRO A 244 -4.94 -7.45 5.80
N PHE A 245 -3.63 -7.57 5.52
CA PHE A 245 -3.09 -7.54 4.17
C PHE A 245 -3.14 -8.91 3.48
N LEU A 246 -3.37 -10.01 4.20
CA LEU A 246 -3.49 -11.35 3.61
C LEU A 246 -4.91 -11.57 3.08
N ASP A 247 -5.03 -12.04 1.83
CA ASP A 247 -6.33 -12.44 1.28
C ASP A 247 -6.89 -13.67 2.04
N PRO A 248 -8.22 -13.91 2.00
CA PRO A 248 -8.83 -15.03 2.72
C PRO A 248 -8.27 -16.42 2.37
N ILE A 249 -7.89 -16.66 1.11
CA ILE A 249 -7.37 -17.97 0.66
C ILE A 249 -5.99 -18.19 1.26
N THR A 250 -5.14 -17.16 1.28
CA THR A 250 -3.82 -17.23 1.95
C THR A 250 -3.95 -17.44 3.45
N LYS A 251 -4.94 -16.82 4.11
CA LYS A 251 -5.22 -17.05 5.54
C LYS A 251 -5.59 -18.49 5.85
N ASP A 252 -6.40 -19.12 5.00
CA ASP A 252 -6.83 -20.51 5.20
C ASP A 252 -5.70 -21.53 5.01
N LYS A 253 -4.64 -21.15 4.28
CA LYS A 253 -3.42 -21.96 4.09
C LYS A 253 -2.45 -21.90 5.26
N ILE A 254 -2.58 -20.93 6.17
CA ILE A 254 -1.70 -20.74 7.34
C ILE A 254 -2.19 -21.58 8.53
N ARG A 255 -1.28 -22.33 9.15
CA ARG A 255 -1.52 -23.13 10.36
C ARG A 255 -0.53 -22.77 11.45
N PHE A 256 -1.05 -22.40 12.61
CA PHE A 256 -0.24 -22.09 13.80
C PHE A 256 -0.12 -23.34 14.67
N ASN A 257 1.09 -23.63 15.15
CA ASN A 257 1.41 -24.73 16.07
C ASN A 257 0.83 -26.09 15.64
N ALA A 258 0.79 -26.36 14.33
CA ALA A 258 0.38 -27.66 13.81
C ALA A 258 1.47 -28.71 14.09
N ASN A 259 1.04 -29.96 14.26
CA ASN A 259 1.95 -31.10 14.31
C ASN A 259 2.49 -31.36 12.89
N LEU A 260 3.73 -30.95 12.63
CA LEU A 260 4.35 -31.05 11.29
C LEU A 260 4.43 -32.49 10.78
N ALA A 261 4.57 -33.48 11.68
CA ALA A 261 4.64 -34.90 11.33
C ALA A 261 3.35 -35.45 10.68
N GLU A 262 2.22 -34.75 10.78
CA GLU A 262 0.98 -35.11 10.05
C GLU A 262 1.04 -34.72 8.57
N PHE A 263 1.94 -33.80 8.20
CA PHE A 263 2.02 -33.19 6.88
C PHE A 263 3.31 -33.52 6.15
N VAL A 264 4.37 -33.90 6.87
CA VAL A 264 5.70 -34.14 6.34
C VAL A 264 6.17 -35.51 6.80
N PRO A 265 6.66 -36.39 5.89
CA PRO A 265 7.27 -37.66 6.27
C PRO A 265 8.43 -37.45 7.24
N ALA A 266 8.60 -38.36 8.20
CA ALA A 266 9.58 -38.20 9.28
C ALA A 266 11.01 -38.01 8.75
N GLU A 267 11.39 -38.76 7.72
CA GLU A 267 12.69 -38.67 7.04
C GLU A 267 12.89 -37.40 6.21
N GLN A 268 11.83 -36.64 5.94
CA GLN A 268 11.85 -35.36 5.21
C GLN A 268 11.72 -34.14 6.14
N LEU A 269 11.34 -34.35 7.40
CA LEU A 269 11.17 -33.33 8.42
C LEU A 269 12.42 -33.21 9.30
N ASP A 270 12.95 -31.99 9.42
CA ASP A 270 14.10 -31.69 10.27
C ASP A 270 13.86 -32.18 11.71
N ALA A 271 14.83 -32.90 12.27
CA ALA A 271 14.80 -33.50 13.60
C ALA A 271 14.71 -32.47 14.75
N GLU A 272 14.92 -31.17 14.46
CA GLU A 272 14.62 -30.09 15.39
C GLU A 272 13.11 -29.96 15.68
N PHE A 273 12.24 -30.47 14.79
CA PHE A 273 10.79 -30.51 14.96
C PHE A 273 10.32 -31.87 15.46
N ALA A 274 9.23 -31.87 16.26
CA ALA A 274 8.65 -33.10 16.79
C ALA A 274 8.25 -34.06 15.66
N GLY A 275 8.72 -35.31 15.75
CA GLY A 275 8.48 -36.36 14.77
C GLY A 275 9.43 -36.37 13.57
N GLY A 276 10.35 -35.40 13.46
CA GLY A 276 11.38 -35.38 12.43
C GLY A 276 12.53 -36.36 12.70
N LYS A 277 13.07 -36.95 11.63
CA LYS A 277 14.24 -37.83 11.63
C LYS A 277 15.39 -37.29 10.76
N TYR A 278 15.17 -36.22 10.00
CA TYR A 278 16.21 -35.58 9.21
C TYR A 278 17.13 -34.74 10.12
N ASN A 279 18.22 -35.34 10.60
CA ASN A 279 19.17 -34.71 11.52
C ASN A 279 20.12 -33.77 10.78
N TYR A 280 19.60 -32.63 10.32
CA TYR A 280 20.32 -31.70 9.46
C TYR A 280 21.27 -30.79 10.26
N GLU A 281 22.50 -30.66 9.76
CA GLU A 281 23.50 -29.74 10.28
C GLU A 281 23.87 -28.73 9.19
N TRP A 282 23.68 -27.45 9.51
CA TRP A 282 23.90 -26.35 8.59
C TRP A 282 25.36 -26.29 8.11
N ASN A 283 25.54 -26.31 6.80
CA ASN A 283 26.80 -26.07 6.12
C ASN A 283 26.53 -25.20 4.89
N PHE A 284 26.96 -23.94 4.95
CA PHE A 284 26.67 -22.96 3.90
C PHE A 284 27.19 -23.40 2.53
N GLN A 285 28.45 -23.87 2.44
CA GLN A 285 29.08 -24.24 1.18
C GLN A 285 28.33 -25.39 0.51
N LYS A 286 28.03 -26.46 1.24
CA LYS A 286 27.27 -27.61 0.73
C LYS A 286 25.86 -27.20 0.31
N TYR A 287 25.14 -26.48 1.18
CA TYR A 287 23.79 -26.00 0.87
C TYR A 287 23.77 -25.16 -0.41
N TRP A 288 24.66 -24.16 -0.48
CA TRP A 288 24.72 -23.22 -1.59
C TRP A 288 25.09 -23.92 -2.90
N SER A 289 26.08 -24.82 -2.88
CA SER A 289 26.49 -25.58 -4.07
C SER A 289 25.37 -26.49 -4.56
N THR A 290 24.64 -27.17 -3.65
CA THR A 290 23.55 -28.07 -4.05
C THR A 290 22.39 -27.30 -4.68
N LEU A 291 22.02 -26.12 -4.17
CA LEU A 291 20.96 -25.31 -4.77
C LEU A 291 21.35 -24.80 -6.17
N ILE A 292 22.62 -24.42 -6.36
CA ILE A 292 23.16 -24.03 -7.67
C ILE A 292 23.16 -25.23 -8.63
N GLU A 293 23.54 -26.41 -8.15
CA GLU A 293 23.59 -27.64 -8.96
C GLU A 293 22.19 -28.08 -9.41
N VAL A 294 21.25 -28.21 -8.47
CA VAL A 294 19.86 -28.59 -8.77
C VAL A 294 19.20 -27.58 -9.71
N GLY A 295 19.42 -26.29 -9.48
CA GLY A 295 18.90 -25.24 -10.34
C GLY A 295 19.64 -25.11 -11.67
N GLY A 296 20.81 -25.74 -11.85
CA GLY A 296 21.66 -25.57 -13.02
C GLY A 296 22.18 -24.13 -13.20
N ILE A 297 22.47 -23.41 -12.13
CA ILE A 297 22.68 -21.94 -12.14
C ILE A 297 24.15 -21.59 -12.46
N ALA A 298 24.37 -20.63 -13.34
CA ALA A 298 25.67 -20.04 -13.65
C ALA A 298 25.99 -18.85 -12.72
N GLU A 299 27.24 -18.37 -12.73
CA GLU A 299 27.67 -17.27 -11.84
C GLU A 299 26.89 -15.96 -12.07
N ASP A 300 26.50 -15.70 -13.32
CA ASP A 300 25.70 -14.54 -13.73
C ASP A 300 24.19 -14.71 -13.46
N GLY A 301 23.77 -15.83 -12.84
CA GLY A 301 22.37 -16.14 -12.56
C GLY A 301 21.63 -16.84 -13.70
N THR A 302 22.21 -16.90 -14.90
CA THR A 302 21.65 -17.69 -16.00
C THR A 302 21.70 -19.19 -15.68
N ARG A 303 21.23 -20.03 -16.60
CA ARG A 303 21.34 -21.48 -16.48
C ARG A 303 22.50 -21.96 -17.33
N LYS A 304 23.36 -22.80 -16.74
CA LYS A 304 24.43 -23.49 -17.46
C LYS A 304 23.78 -24.20 -18.64
N SER A 305 24.29 -23.97 -19.86
CA SER A 305 23.80 -24.65 -21.05
C SER A 305 23.85 -26.16 -20.80
N ASP A 306 22.74 -26.86 -21.00
CA ASP A 306 22.68 -28.30 -20.88
C ASP A 306 23.74 -28.91 -21.80
N GLY A 307 24.83 -29.40 -21.20
CA GLY A 307 25.59 -30.46 -21.83
C GLY A 307 24.66 -31.65 -21.96
N ALA A 308 24.39 -32.05 -23.20
CA ALA A 308 23.55 -33.18 -23.59
C ALA A 308 23.37 -34.26 -22.51
N THR A 309 22.13 -34.56 -22.14
CA THR A 309 21.77 -35.87 -21.62
C THR A 309 20.48 -36.34 -22.30
N GLU A 310 20.64 -37.35 -23.15
CA GLU A 310 19.56 -38.16 -23.70
C GLU A 310 18.83 -38.95 -22.59
N GLN A 311 17.61 -39.35 -22.93
CA GLN A 311 16.69 -40.33 -22.30
C GLN A 311 15.70 -39.72 -21.28
N GLN A 312 14.38 -39.80 -21.46
CA GLN A 312 13.56 -40.84 -22.10
C GLN A 312 12.40 -40.26 -22.92
N SER A 313 12.51 -40.35 -24.24
CA SER A 313 11.37 -40.56 -25.12
C SER A 313 10.99 -42.04 -25.04
N THR A 314 9.86 -42.38 -24.44
CA THR A 314 9.27 -43.71 -24.60
C THR A 314 8.68 -43.81 -26.00
N LYS A 315 9.36 -44.61 -26.84
CA LYS A 315 8.82 -45.16 -28.08
C LYS A 315 7.55 -45.96 -27.75
N HIS A 316 6.40 -45.54 -28.26
CA HIS A 316 5.36 -46.49 -28.64
C HIS A 316 5.60 -46.88 -30.10
N GLU A 317 5.81 -48.18 -30.30
CA GLU A 317 6.07 -48.81 -31.58
C GLU A 317 4.95 -48.56 -32.59
N ALA A 318 5.36 -48.29 -33.83
CA ALA A 318 4.51 -48.30 -35.00
C ALA A 318 4.12 -49.74 -35.34
N ALA A 319 2.82 -50.03 -35.35
CA ALA A 319 2.24 -51.08 -36.18
C ALA A 319 1.63 -50.42 -37.42
N GLN A 320 2.16 -50.79 -38.60
CA GLN A 320 1.68 -50.36 -39.91
C GLN A 320 0.23 -50.82 -40.16
N VAL A 321 -0.68 -49.90 -40.49
CA VAL A 321 -1.76 -50.14 -41.47
C VAL A 321 -1.97 -48.86 -42.30
N SER A 322 -2.19 -49.08 -43.59
CA SER A 322 -2.09 -48.18 -44.75
C SER A 322 -3.05 -46.98 -44.83
N ALA A 323 -2.51 -45.89 -45.40
CA ALA A 323 -3.08 -44.97 -46.41
C ALA A 323 -4.57 -44.59 -46.37
N LYS A 324 -4.84 -43.30 -46.13
CA LYS A 324 -5.65 -42.40 -47.00
C LYS A 324 -5.60 -40.94 -46.50
N GLU A 325 -5.42 -40.02 -47.43
CA GLU A 325 -5.41 -38.55 -47.25
C GLU A 325 -6.84 -37.93 -47.28
N ASP A 326 -6.92 -36.72 -46.71
CA ASP A 326 -7.83 -35.56 -46.95
C ASP A 326 -9.24 -35.52 -46.31
N PRO A 327 -9.93 -34.35 -46.14
CA PRO A 327 -9.50 -32.93 -46.16
C PRO A 327 -10.21 -32.01 -45.13
N ILE A 328 -9.53 -31.20 -44.28
CA ILE A 328 -10.12 -29.92 -43.75
C ILE A 328 -8.99 -28.88 -43.58
N GLU A 329 -8.42 -28.46 -44.70
CA GLU A 329 -7.62 -27.25 -44.81
C GLU A 329 -8.32 -26.35 -45.84
N LYS A 330 -9.47 -25.77 -45.45
CA LYS A 330 -10.20 -24.76 -46.23
C LYS A 330 -11.23 -24.03 -45.37
N HIS A 331 -10.77 -23.14 -44.51
CA HIS A 331 -11.61 -22.07 -43.94
C HIS A 331 -10.82 -20.85 -43.43
N ALA A 332 -9.74 -20.50 -44.13
CA ALA A 332 -8.91 -19.33 -43.77
C ALA A 332 -9.07 -18.11 -44.70
N ASN A 333 -9.91 -18.16 -45.74
CA ASN A 333 -10.10 -17.02 -46.65
C ASN A 333 -11.55 -16.90 -47.13
N ALA A 334 -12.40 -16.25 -46.32
CA ALA A 334 -13.59 -15.53 -46.77
C ALA A 334 -14.16 -14.81 -45.55
N ILE A 335 -13.99 -13.49 -45.47
CA ILE A 335 -14.91 -12.47 -44.94
C ILE A 335 -14.13 -11.14 -45.04
N ALA A 336 -14.05 -10.65 -46.26
CA ALA A 336 -13.92 -9.24 -46.58
C ALA A 336 -14.93 -9.00 -47.71
N ALA A 337 -15.76 -7.97 -47.55
CA ALA A 337 -16.91 -7.58 -48.37
C ALA A 337 -18.18 -8.46 -48.22
N THR A 338 -19.22 -7.91 -47.59
CA THR A 338 -20.49 -7.49 -48.25
C THR A 338 -21.34 -6.68 -47.25
N GLN A 339 -22.12 -5.75 -47.80
CA GLN A 339 -22.79 -4.59 -47.24
C GLN A 339 -24.04 -4.85 -46.37
N LEU A 340 -24.35 -3.82 -45.56
CA LEU A 340 -25.65 -3.24 -45.21
C LEU A 340 -26.95 -3.99 -45.60
N THR A 341 -27.87 -4.13 -44.64
CA THR A 341 -29.29 -3.76 -44.76
C THR A 341 -29.98 -3.77 -43.38
N GLU A 342 -31.00 -2.93 -43.25
CA GLU A 342 -31.74 -2.50 -42.04
C GLU A 342 -32.85 -3.46 -41.56
N GLU A 343 -33.52 -3.02 -40.47
CA GLU A 343 -34.79 -3.48 -39.86
C GLU A 343 -34.69 -4.70 -38.93
N GLY A 344 -35.17 -4.72 -37.69
CA GLY A 344 -36.07 -3.85 -36.94
C GLY A 344 -36.94 -4.76 -36.04
N ALA A 345 -36.88 -4.61 -34.71
CA ALA A 345 -37.91 -5.11 -33.79
C ALA A 345 -37.76 -4.49 -32.38
N THR A 346 -38.66 -3.58 -32.08
CA THR A 346 -38.97 -2.98 -30.77
C THR A 346 -39.98 -3.83 -29.99
N VAL A 347 -39.72 -4.10 -28.70
CA VAL A 347 -40.68 -4.16 -27.56
C VAL A 347 -39.80 -4.02 -26.30
N GLY A 348 -40.02 -3.23 -25.25
CA GLY A 348 -41.18 -2.45 -24.81
C GLY A 348 -41.44 -2.68 -23.30
N LEU A 349 -40.94 -1.77 -22.47
CA LEU A 349 -41.37 -1.34 -21.11
C LEU A 349 -41.29 -2.26 -19.88
N GLY A 350 -40.78 -1.65 -18.79
CA GLY A 350 -41.04 -2.06 -17.39
C GLY A 350 -40.12 -1.38 -16.37
N ALA A 351 -40.47 -0.18 -15.93
CA ALA A 351 -39.69 0.73 -15.08
C ALA A 351 -39.62 0.34 -13.59
N ALA A 352 -38.54 0.77 -12.91
CA ALA A 352 -38.60 1.43 -11.61
C ALA A 352 -37.28 2.15 -11.30
N ALA A 353 -37.37 3.47 -11.11
CA ALA A 353 -36.30 4.41 -10.80
C ALA A 353 -36.25 4.74 -9.30
N GLY A 354 -35.13 5.34 -8.88
CA GLY A 354 -35.02 6.20 -7.70
C GLY A 354 -33.74 5.95 -6.90
N ALA A 355 -32.91 6.92 -6.54
CA ALA A 355 -32.85 8.34 -6.83
C ALA A 355 -31.43 8.83 -6.46
N THR A 356 -30.76 9.56 -7.34
CA THR A 356 -29.57 10.36 -7.03
C THR A 356 -29.99 11.83 -7.00
N ALA A 357 -29.81 12.48 -5.86
CA ALA A 357 -30.08 13.90 -5.70
C ALA A 357 -28.77 14.69 -5.88
N GLY A 358 -28.66 15.42 -6.99
CA GLY A 358 -27.72 16.52 -7.16
C GLY A 358 -28.36 17.82 -6.66
N LEU A 359 -27.57 18.67 -6.01
CA LEU A 359 -27.92 20.05 -5.73
C LEU A 359 -27.32 20.94 -6.84
N ALA A 360 -28.18 21.64 -7.56
CA ALA A 360 -27.83 22.62 -8.58
C ALA A 360 -27.60 24.00 -7.96
N VAL A 361 -26.74 24.80 -8.59
CA VAL A 361 -26.86 26.27 -8.58
C VAL A 361 -26.88 26.74 -10.03
N VAL A 362 -27.87 27.59 -10.30
CA VAL A 362 -28.34 28.07 -11.60
C VAL A 362 -27.78 29.47 -11.86
N GLY A 363 -27.54 29.77 -13.15
CA GLY A 363 -27.58 31.12 -13.73
C GLY A 363 -26.26 31.51 -14.41
N GLY A 364 -26.21 31.88 -15.69
CA GLY A 364 -27.24 32.18 -16.67
C GLY A 364 -26.61 32.46 -18.03
N SER A 365 -27.41 32.25 -19.07
CA SER A 365 -27.14 32.30 -20.51
C SER A 365 -26.74 33.68 -21.05
N ALA A 366 -25.87 33.71 -22.07
CA ALA A 366 -26.10 34.51 -23.29
C ALA A 366 -25.21 34.08 -24.48
N ALA A 367 -25.90 33.58 -25.51
CA ALA A 367 -25.74 33.78 -26.96
C ALA A 367 -24.39 33.54 -27.68
N ALA A 368 -24.46 32.56 -28.59
CA ALA A 368 -23.55 32.30 -29.68
C ALA A 368 -23.59 33.38 -30.79
N ALA A 369 -22.46 33.57 -31.47
CA ALA A 369 -22.39 34.06 -32.84
C ALA A 369 -21.27 33.32 -33.58
N ALA A 370 -21.54 32.94 -34.83
CA ALA A 370 -20.77 32.02 -35.63
C ALA A 370 -19.77 32.70 -36.59
N ALA A 371 -18.73 31.93 -36.92
CA ALA A 371 -17.96 31.85 -38.17
C ALA A 371 -16.96 32.96 -38.57
N SER A 372 -15.68 32.60 -38.68
CA SER A 372 -14.93 32.57 -39.96
C SER A 372 -13.51 32.01 -39.76
N ASN A 373 -13.06 31.17 -40.70
CA ASN A 373 -11.67 30.71 -40.83
C ASN A 373 -10.73 31.89 -41.12
N ASP A 374 -9.60 31.96 -40.42
CA ASP A 374 -8.31 32.29 -41.06
C ASP A 374 -7.15 31.85 -40.16
N ASP A 375 -6.12 31.32 -40.82
CA ASP A 375 -4.83 30.92 -40.25
C ASP A 375 -4.13 32.12 -39.60
N ASP A 376 -3.81 32.04 -38.30
CA ASP A 376 -2.58 32.64 -37.80
C ASP A 376 -2.16 32.06 -36.43
N LYS A 377 -0.90 31.66 -36.37
CA LYS A 377 -0.21 31.25 -35.14
C LYS A 377 -0.14 32.45 -34.18
N ALA A 378 -1.05 32.49 -33.21
CA ALA A 378 -0.94 33.37 -32.05
C ALA A 378 -0.87 32.53 -30.77
N THR A 379 0.29 32.62 -30.11
CA THR A 379 0.58 32.12 -28.77
C THR A 379 -0.54 32.50 -27.79
N SER A 380 -1.21 31.49 -27.23
CA SER A 380 -2.09 31.64 -26.07
C SER A 380 -1.30 32.24 -24.91
N SER A 381 -1.66 33.45 -24.51
CA SER A 381 -1.22 34.11 -23.28
C SER A 381 -1.47 33.17 -22.10
N SER A 382 -0.43 32.56 -21.53
CA SER A 382 -0.58 31.67 -20.37
C SER A 382 -1.10 32.48 -19.17
N ALA A 383 -2.18 32.02 -18.53
CA ALA A 383 -2.79 32.67 -17.36
C ALA A 383 -1.92 32.63 -16.08
N TYR A 384 -0.71 32.08 -16.18
CA TYR A 384 0.32 31.99 -15.14
C TYR A 384 1.70 32.23 -15.77
N LYS A 385 2.69 32.59 -14.95
CA LYS A 385 4.10 32.68 -15.37
C LYS A 385 4.82 31.36 -15.09
N TYR A 386 5.23 30.65 -16.14
CA TYR A 386 6.12 29.50 -16.00
C TYR A 386 7.56 29.98 -15.80
N LEU A 387 8.18 29.60 -14.69
CA LEU A 387 9.56 29.99 -14.36
C LEU A 387 10.52 28.94 -14.91
N GLN A 388 11.46 29.33 -15.77
CA GLN A 388 12.34 28.38 -16.47
C GLN A 388 13.84 28.69 -16.36
N ASN A 389 14.20 29.89 -15.94
CA ASN A 389 15.58 30.36 -15.96
C ASN A 389 15.93 31.14 -14.68
N THR A 390 17.23 31.32 -14.44
CA THR A 390 17.74 31.99 -13.24
C THR A 390 17.20 33.41 -13.06
N SER A 391 16.94 34.15 -14.15
CA SER A 391 16.35 35.50 -14.06
C SER A 391 14.93 35.46 -13.53
N ASP A 392 14.11 34.51 -13.98
CA ASP A 392 12.75 34.33 -13.49
C ASP A 392 12.72 33.99 -12.00
N TYR A 393 13.65 33.15 -11.55
CA TYR A 393 13.79 32.76 -10.15
C TYR A 393 14.26 33.95 -9.29
N GLU A 394 15.27 34.72 -9.73
CA GLU A 394 15.74 35.90 -9.01
C GLU A 394 14.63 36.96 -8.88
N ASP A 395 13.86 37.18 -9.95
CA ASP A 395 12.69 38.06 -9.95
C ASP A 395 11.65 37.62 -8.90
N LEU A 396 11.34 36.32 -8.85
CA LEU A 396 10.42 35.77 -7.85
C LEU A 396 10.92 36.01 -6.43
N LEU A 397 12.19 35.68 -6.17
CA LEU A 397 12.81 35.82 -4.84
C LEU A 397 12.93 37.28 -4.40
N SER A 398 13.04 38.24 -5.32
CA SER A 398 13.02 39.67 -4.99
C SER A 398 11.63 40.18 -4.60
N LYS A 399 10.56 39.58 -5.13
CA LYS A 399 9.16 40.02 -4.98
C LYS A 399 8.49 39.57 -3.68
N TYR A 400 8.99 38.52 -3.03
CA TYR A 400 8.35 37.96 -1.83
C TYR A 400 9.34 37.86 -0.67
N ASP A 401 8.88 38.20 0.53
CA ASP A 401 9.66 38.16 1.77
C ASP A 401 9.30 36.95 2.63
N THR A 402 8.07 36.45 2.51
CA THR A 402 7.57 35.30 3.27
C THR A 402 7.12 34.19 2.32
N PHE A 403 7.55 32.97 2.61
CA PHE A 403 7.20 31.78 1.86
C PHE A 403 6.45 30.81 2.77
N LEU A 404 5.20 30.51 2.40
CA LEU A 404 4.42 29.45 2.99
C LEU A 404 4.63 28.19 2.15
N PHE A 405 5.09 27.09 2.75
CA PHE A 405 5.35 25.84 2.06
C PHE A 405 4.36 24.77 2.51
N ASP A 406 3.68 24.15 1.56
CA ASP A 406 3.22 22.78 1.81
C ASP A 406 4.42 21.85 2.03
N CYS A 407 4.17 20.70 2.64
CA CYS A 407 5.18 19.74 3.03
C CYS A 407 5.22 18.51 2.10
N ASP A 408 4.09 17.81 1.97
CA ASP A 408 4.02 16.52 1.27
C ASP A 408 3.81 16.77 -0.23
N GLY A 409 4.76 16.37 -1.07
CA GLY A 409 4.76 16.68 -2.51
C GLY A 409 5.56 17.93 -2.87
N VAL A 410 5.91 18.78 -1.90
CA VAL A 410 6.73 19.99 -2.08
C VAL A 410 8.13 19.84 -1.51
N LEU A 411 8.24 19.42 -0.24
CA LEU A 411 9.52 19.27 0.46
C LEU A 411 9.99 17.82 0.50
N TRP A 412 9.05 16.88 0.54
CA TRP A 412 9.33 15.44 0.55
C TRP A 412 8.20 14.63 -0.08
N SER A 413 8.49 13.39 -0.47
CA SER A 413 7.52 12.36 -0.80
C SER A 413 7.71 11.17 0.13
N GLY A 414 6.76 10.96 1.05
CA GLY A 414 6.91 9.97 2.11
C GLY A 414 8.07 10.28 3.05
N ASP A 415 9.12 9.47 2.98
CA ASP A 415 10.35 9.58 3.80
C ASP A 415 11.54 10.17 3.01
N ASP A 416 11.39 10.40 1.70
CA ASP A 416 12.45 10.92 0.83
C ASP A 416 12.27 12.42 0.58
N THR A 417 13.35 13.20 0.68
CA THR A 417 13.32 14.65 0.38
C THR A 417 13.24 14.89 -1.13
N ILE A 418 12.51 15.93 -1.53
CA ILE A 418 12.53 16.40 -2.92
C ILE A 418 13.93 16.97 -3.22
N PRO A 419 14.58 16.56 -4.33
CA PRO A 419 15.91 17.05 -4.69
C PRO A 419 15.99 18.58 -4.70
N GLY A 420 17.03 19.13 -4.08
CA GLY A 420 17.25 20.58 -4.01
C GLY A 420 16.41 21.35 -2.99
N ALA A 421 15.33 20.77 -2.45
CA ALA A 421 14.43 21.47 -1.51
C ALA A 421 15.15 21.99 -0.25
N VAL A 422 16.05 21.18 0.34
CA VAL A 422 16.83 21.58 1.52
C VAL A 422 17.74 22.79 1.20
N SER A 423 18.44 22.75 0.06
CA SER A 423 19.34 23.84 -0.36
C SER A 423 18.57 25.14 -0.60
N VAL A 424 17.39 25.05 -1.23
CA VAL A 424 16.51 26.21 -1.47
C VAL A 424 16.07 26.84 -0.14
N LEU A 425 15.63 26.04 0.84
CA LEU A 425 15.25 26.54 2.15
C LEU A 425 16.42 27.25 2.85
N GLU A 426 17.63 26.70 2.80
CA GLU A 426 18.82 27.33 3.36
C GLU A 426 19.15 28.67 2.68
N LYS A 427 19.06 28.73 1.35
CA LYS A 427 19.32 29.95 0.57
C LYS A 427 18.27 31.03 0.85
N LEU A 428 17.00 30.67 0.94
CA LEU A 428 15.93 31.58 1.35
C LEU A 428 16.25 32.21 2.72
N ARG A 429 16.67 31.39 3.69
CA ARG A 429 17.07 31.88 5.02
C ARG A 429 18.29 32.79 4.96
N LYS A 430 19.33 32.42 4.20
CA LYS A 430 20.53 33.28 3.98
C LYS A 430 20.18 34.62 3.36
N ARG A 431 19.14 34.67 2.53
CA ARG A 431 18.59 35.90 1.92
C ARG A 431 17.62 36.66 2.84
N GLY A 432 17.48 36.26 4.10
CA GLY A 432 16.63 36.91 5.09
C GLY A 432 15.12 36.69 4.87
N LYS A 433 14.73 35.68 4.10
CA LYS A 433 13.32 35.35 3.84
C LYS A 433 12.72 34.59 5.03
N SER A 434 11.45 34.87 5.32
CA SER A 434 10.68 34.14 6.32
C SER A 434 10.11 32.86 5.70
N VAL A 435 10.24 31.74 6.43
CA VAL A 435 9.78 30.41 5.99
C VAL A 435 8.75 29.91 6.99
N ILE A 436 7.58 29.49 6.49
CA ILE A 436 6.50 28.93 7.29
C ILE A 436 6.03 27.64 6.60
N PHE A 437 5.97 26.55 7.33
CA PHE A 437 5.50 25.25 6.86
C PHE A 437 4.02 25.08 7.20
N VAL A 438 3.17 24.82 6.21
CA VAL A 438 1.72 24.70 6.38
C VAL A 438 1.24 23.35 5.85
N THR A 439 0.77 22.46 6.72
CA THR A 439 0.37 21.08 6.34
C THR A 439 -1.02 20.71 6.85
N ASN A 440 -1.80 20.02 6.02
CA ASN A 440 -3.13 19.50 6.41
C ASN A 440 -3.06 18.25 7.28
N ASN A 441 -1.89 17.67 7.50
CA ASN A 441 -1.77 16.43 8.27
C ASN A 441 -1.77 16.70 9.79
N ALA A 442 -2.89 16.35 10.43
CA ALA A 442 -3.11 16.48 11.87
C ALA A 442 -2.57 15.30 12.70
N SER A 443 -1.97 14.28 12.06
CA SER A 443 -1.58 13.06 12.77
C SER A 443 -0.39 13.23 13.72
N LYS A 444 0.37 14.32 13.55
CA LYS A 444 1.60 14.65 14.27
C LYS A 444 1.49 16.06 14.86
N SER A 445 2.11 16.29 16.00
CA SER A 445 2.35 17.63 16.54
C SER A 445 3.51 18.30 15.83
N ARG A 446 3.64 19.61 16.02
CA ARG A 446 4.81 20.40 15.63
C ARG A 446 6.09 19.84 16.20
N GLN A 447 6.09 19.38 17.45
CA GLN A 447 7.26 18.76 18.08
C GLN A 447 7.70 17.49 17.34
N THR A 448 6.73 16.68 16.90
CA THR A 448 6.99 15.48 16.09
C THR A 448 7.41 15.84 14.67
N TYR A 449 6.86 16.91 14.09
CA TYR A 449 7.33 17.44 12.81
C TYR A 449 8.76 17.94 12.87
N LEU A 450 9.19 18.65 13.92
CA LEU A 450 10.58 19.07 14.06
C LEU A 450 11.57 17.91 14.03
N LYS A 451 11.22 16.76 14.61
CA LYS A 451 12.02 15.54 14.51
C LYS A 451 12.08 15.03 13.06
N LYS A 452 10.98 15.10 12.31
CA LYS A 452 10.93 14.73 10.88
C LYS A 452 11.80 15.67 10.05
N PHE A 453 11.64 16.99 10.22
CA PHE A 453 12.45 18.00 9.55
C PHE A 453 13.95 17.77 9.82
N ALA A 454 14.34 17.55 11.08
CA ALA A 454 15.72 17.26 11.44
C ALA A 454 16.25 15.98 10.78
N GLY A 455 15.46 14.90 10.72
CA GLY A 455 15.82 13.67 10.02
C GLY A 455 16.01 13.85 8.50
N MET A 456 15.45 14.92 7.93
CA MET A 456 15.55 15.32 6.53
C MET A 456 16.55 16.44 6.29
N ASN A 457 17.34 16.82 7.31
CA ASN A 457 18.27 17.96 7.29
C ASN A 457 17.60 19.32 7.00
N ILE A 458 16.30 19.46 7.25
CA ILE A 458 15.58 20.72 7.14
C ILE A 458 15.62 21.44 8.48
N GLN A 459 16.11 22.67 8.47
CA GLN A 459 16.06 23.54 9.65
C GLN A 459 14.67 24.15 9.80
N ALA A 460 14.02 23.88 10.94
CA ALA A 460 12.71 24.41 11.30
C ALA A 460 12.62 24.68 12.81
N SER A 461 11.82 25.67 13.21
CA SER A 461 11.44 25.93 14.60
C SER A 461 9.93 25.77 14.83
N LEU A 462 9.51 25.61 16.09
CA LEU A 462 8.09 25.34 16.43
C LEU A 462 7.13 26.42 15.92
N ASP A 463 7.58 27.67 15.91
CA ASP A 463 6.81 28.83 15.47
C ASP A 463 6.71 28.95 13.94
N GLU A 464 7.46 28.14 13.19
CA GLU A 464 7.41 28.08 11.73
C GLU A 464 6.47 26.98 11.23
N VAL A 465 6.00 26.06 12.08
CA VAL A 465 5.18 24.90 11.67
C VAL A 465 3.71 25.11 12.01
N PHE A 466 2.86 25.11 11.00
CA PHE A 466 1.40 25.17 11.10
C PHE A 466 0.79 23.91 10.50
N SER A 467 0.74 22.86 11.32
CA SER A 467 -0.11 21.70 11.02
C SER A 467 -1.57 22.02 11.31
N SER A 468 -2.49 21.31 10.65
CA SER A 468 -3.92 21.42 10.95
C SER A 468 -4.30 21.02 12.38
N SER A 469 -3.48 20.18 13.05
CA SER A 469 -3.61 19.91 14.49
C SER A 469 -3.34 21.17 15.33
N TYR A 470 -2.20 21.84 15.09
CA TYR A 470 -1.87 23.08 15.80
C TYR A 470 -2.86 24.20 15.48
N ALA A 471 -3.21 24.37 14.20
CA ALA A 471 -4.19 25.36 13.78
C ALA A 471 -5.54 25.14 14.48
N SER A 472 -5.98 23.88 14.70
CA SER A 472 -7.21 23.60 15.44
C SER A 472 -7.14 24.05 16.90
N ALA A 473 -6.00 23.83 17.57
CA ALA A 473 -5.79 24.29 18.95
C ALA A 473 -5.75 25.83 19.03
N VAL A 474 -5.04 26.49 18.10
CA VAL A 474 -5.00 27.96 17.99
C VAL A 474 -6.38 28.53 17.69
N TYR A 475 -7.14 27.90 16.81
CA TYR A 475 -8.48 28.33 16.44
C TYR A 475 -9.41 28.33 17.66
N LEU A 476 -9.42 27.23 18.42
CA LEU A 476 -10.14 27.14 19.68
C LEU A 476 -9.69 28.24 20.66
N LYS A 477 -8.38 28.39 20.87
CA LYS A 477 -7.83 29.30 21.87
C LYS A 477 -8.04 30.78 21.54
N LYS A 478 -7.63 31.18 20.33
CA LYS A 478 -7.46 32.59 19.95
C LYS A 478 -8.61 33.13 19.11
N VAL A 479 -9.31 32.28 18.36
CA VAL A 479 -10.40 32.72 17.48
C VAL A 479 -11.75 32.52 18.15
N LEU A 480 -12.00 31.33 18.72
CA LEU A 480 -13.24 31.02 19.41
C LEU A 480 -13.27 31.46 20.88
N ASN A 481 -12.13 31.87 21.45
CA ASN A 481 -11.98 32.17 22.88
C ASN A 481 -12.52 31.02 23.75
N PHE A 482 -12.17 29.78 23.41
CA PHE A 482 -12.69 28.57 24.03
C PHE A 482 -12.45 28.59 25.55
N PRO A 483 -13.50 28.42 26.39
CA PRO A 483 -13.35 28.55 27.84
C PRO A 483 -12.43 27.48 28.43
N ALA A 484 -11.56 27.88 29.37
CA ALA A 484 -10.53 27.01 29.94
C ALA A 484 -11.08 25.86 30.80
N ASP A 485 -12.32 25.96 31.28
CA ASP A 485 -13.01 24.94 32.07
C ASP A 485 -13.79 23.93 31.20
N ARG A 486 -13.84 24.16 29.89
CA ARG A 486 -14.49 23.29 28.90
C ARG A 486 -13.46 22.34 28.28
N LYS A 487 -13.96 21.22 27.75
CA LYS A 487 -13.15 20.15 27.18
C LYS A 487 -13.40 19.97 25.68
N VAL A 488 -12.42 19.41 24.99
CA VAL A 488 -12.51 18.97 23.61
C VAL A 488 -12.61 17.45 23.55
N TYR A 489 -13.61 16.91 22.85
CA TYR A 489 -13.64 15.50 22.48
C TYR A 489 -12.90 15.31 21.16
N VAL A 490 -11.85 14.49 21.14
CA VAL A 490 -10.99 14.29 19.98
C VAL A 490 -11.38 13.00 19.26
N ILE A 491 -11.52 13.07 17.94
CA ILE A 491 -11.45 11.92 17.03
C ILE A 491 -10.22 12.16 16.15
N GLY A 492 -9.14 11.43 16.38
CA GLY A 492 -7.87 11.71 15.70
C GLY A 492 -6.68 11.07 16.40
N MET A 493 -5.52 11.19 15.77
CA MET A 493 -4.24 10.72 16.32
C MET A 493 -3.65 11.71 17.35
N HIS A 494 -2.65 11.24 18.11
CA HIS A 494 -1.94 11.97 19.16
C HIS A 494 -1.49 13.40 18.82
N GLY A 495 -1.22 13.71 17.54
CA GLY A 495 -0.84 15.06 17.14
C GLY A 495 -1.84 16.15 17.50
N ILE A 496 -3.13 15.84 17.57
CA ILE A 496 -4.16 16.80 18.01
C ILE A 496 -4.10 16.98 19.54
N GLU A 497 -3.98 15.88 20.28
CA GLU A 497 -3.91 15.85 21.75
C GLU A 497 -2.72 16.67 22.25
N GLU A 498 -1.53 16.44 21.69
CA GLU A 498 -0.30 17.15 22.06
C GLU A 498 -0.39 18.67 21.82
N GLU A 499 -1.07 19.11 20.76
CA GLU A 499 -1.25 20.54 20.47
C GLU A 499 -2.32 21.20 21.35
N LEU A 500 -3.37 20.46 21.72
CA LEU A 500 -4.34 20.92 22.71
C LEU A 500 -3.69 21.07 24.08
N ASP A 501 -2.84 20.11 24.48
CA ASP A 501 -2.06 20.19 25.72
C ASP A 501 -1.12 21.40 25.72
N ALA A 502 -0.43 21.66 24.59
CA ALA A 502 0.46 22.81 24.45
C ALA A 502 -0.26 24.16 24.63
N GLU A 503 -1.53 24.25 24.23
CA GLU A 503 -2.38 25.44 24.39
C GLU A 503 -3.19 25.45 25.71
N ASN A 504 -2.93 24.47 26.60
CA ASN A 504 -3.62 24.25 27.87
C ASN A 504 -5.14 24.08 27.70
N ILE A 505 -5.57 23.34 26.68
CA ILE A 505 -6.97 23.00 26.42
C ILE A 505 -7.21 21.58 26.89
N GLN A 506 -8.16 21.40 27.82
CA GLN A 506 -8.52 20.08 28.31
C GLN A 506 -9.14 19.24 27.19
N HIS A 507 -8.78 17.96 27.11
CA HIS A 507 -9.33 17.06 26.10
C HIS A 507 -9.55 15.63 26.63
N CYS A 508 -10.29 14.85 25.86
CA CYS A 508 -10.45 13.40 26.02
C CYS A 508 -10.79 12.74 24.68
N GLY A 509 -10.83 11.42 24.65
CA GLY A 509 -10.99 10.65 23.41
C GLY A 509 -9.64 10.43 22.74
N GLY A 510 -9.55 10.66 21.42
CA GLY A 510 -8.29 10.60 20.68
C GLY A 510 -7.65 9.21 20.74
N THR A 511 -6.48 9.11 21.37
CA THR A 511 -5.75 7.84 21.49
C THR A 511 -6.12 7.01 22.73
N ASP A 512 -7.13 7.42 23.51
CA ASP A 512 -7.64 6.66 24.65
C ASP A 512 -7.95 5.19 24.29
N PRO A 513 -7.33 4.21 24.97
CA PRO A 513 -7.57 2.79 24.74
C PRO A 513 -9.05 2.37 24.87
N GLU A 514 -9.84 3.02 25.71
CA GLU A 514 -11.27 2.72 25.86
C GLU A 514 -12.07 3.11 24.61
N ASP A 515 -11.67 4.17 23.94
CA ASP A 515 -12.32 4.67 22.72
C ASP A 515 -11.85 3.92 21.47
N ASN A 516 -10.72 3.21 21.54
CA ASN A 516 -10.17 2.39 20.46
C ASN A 516 -10.70 0.94 20.45
N LYS A 517 -11.65 0.60 21.32
CA LYS A 517 -12.26 -0.74 21.36
C LYS A 517 -13.33 -0.92 20.29
N PHE A 518 -13.42 -2.15 19.78
CA PHE A 518 -14.60 -2.57 19.01
C PHE A 518 -15.70 -2.99 19.96
N LEU A 519 -16.90 -2.45 19.77
CA LEU A 519 -18.08 -2.93 20.49
C LEU A 519 -18.46 -4.35 20.04
N PRO A 520 -18.91 -5.21 20.96
CA PRO A 520 -19.63 -6.42 20.59
C PRO A 520 -20.86 -6.08 19.72
N ALA A 521 -21.28 -7.03 18.88
CA ALA A 521 -22.39 -6.82 17.96
C ALA A 521 -23.67 -6.41 18.71
N LEU A 522 -24.19 -5.23 18.37
CA LEU A 522 -25.42 -4.64 18.94
C LEU A 522 -25.40 -4.39 20.46
N ASP A 523 -24.21 -4.37 21.07
CA ASP A 523 -24.05 -4.02 22.49
C ASP A 523 -23.72 -2.54 22.66
N PHE A 524 -24.71 -1.77 23.10
CA PHE A 524 -24.59 -0.34 23.38
C PHE A 524 -24.45 -0.04 24.88
N THR A 525 -24.31 -1.05 25.73
CA THR A 525 -24.38 -0.88 27.19
C THR A 525 -23.30 0.09 27.70
N SER A 526 -22.08 0.00 27.16
CA SER A 526 -20.98 0.93 27.50
C SER A 526 -21.22 2.38 27.05
N LEU A 527 -22.19 2.60 26.16
CA LEU A 527 -22.61 3.91 25.67
C LEU A 527 -23.88 4.43 26.35
N GLN A 528 -24.55 3.62 27.19
CA GLN A 528 -25.81 3.97 27.85
C GLN A 528 -25.62 4.70 29.18
N ASN A 529 -24.43 4.64 29.78
CA ASN A 529 -24.15 5.33 31.05
C ASN A 529 -24.25 6.85 30.88
N ASP A 530 -24.72 7.56 31.92
CA ASP A 530 -24.78 9.02 31.93
C ASP A 530 -23.39 9.66 31.77
N ASP A 531 -22.33 8.96 32.16
CA ASP A 531 -20.92 9.34 31.93
C ASP A 531 -20.51 9.36 30.45
N ALA A 532 -21.32 8.77 29.55
CA ALA A 532 -21.05 8.78 28.10
C ALA A 532 -21.24 10.18 27.47
N ILE A 533 -21.85 11.13 28.20
CA ILE A 533 -21.95 12.54 27.82
C ILE A 533 -21.33 13.39 28.93
N ASP A 534 -20.05 13.73 28.80
CA ASP A 534 -19.44 14.77 29.63
C ASP A 534 -20.04 16.16 29.28
N PRO A 535 -20.76 16.83 30.21
CA PRO A 535 -21.38 18.13 29.97
C PRO A 535 -20.35 19.26 29.78
N LYS A 536 -19.08 19.05 30.15
CA LYS A 536 -17.99 20.01 29.94
C LYS A 536 -17.45 20.00 28.51
N ILE A 537 -17.76 19.00 27.70
CA ILE A 537 -17.28 18.94 26.31
C ILE A 537 -17.92 20.07 25.51
N GLY A 538 -17.15 21.11 25.20
CA GLY A 538 -17.59 22.28 24.45
C GLY A 538 -17.24 22.23 22.96
N ALA A 539 -16.45 21.24 22.53
CA ALA A 539 -16.11 21.04 21.12
C ALA A 539 -15.85 19.57 20.81
N VAL A 540 -16.13 19.17 19.58
CA VAL A 540 -15.66 17.94 18.97
C VAL A 540 -14.70 18.31 17.85
N VAL A 541 -13.47 17.80 17.90
CA VAL A 541 -12.45 17.98 16.86
C VAL A 541 -12.20 16.65 16.16
N CYS A 542 -12.43 16.60 14.85
CA CYS A 542 -12.22 15.41 14.02
C CYS A 542 -11.05 15.62 13.06
N GLY A 543 -10.09 14.71 13.09
CA GLY A 543 -8.99 14.62 12.14
C GLY A 543 -8.77 13.21 11.63
N PHE A 544 -7.61 12.98 11.02
CA PHE A 544 -7.24 11.64 10.56
C PHE A 544 -7.06 10.71 11.76
N ASP A 545 -7.66 9.52 11.71
CA ASP A 545 -7.65 8.54 12.81
C ASP A 545 -7.57 7.11 12.26
N MET A 546 -6.47 6.41 12.56
CA MET A 546 -6.29 5.01 12.16
C MET A 546 -7.08 4.02 13.03
N HIS A 547 -7.60 4.47 14.17
CA HIS A 547 -8.36 3.69 15.13
C HIS A 547 -9.80 4.19 15.23
N MET A 548 -10.35 4.71 14.12
CA MET A 548 -11.76 5.09 14.04
C MET A 548 -12.64 3.92 14.49
N SER A 549 -13.51 4.19 15.46
CA SER A 549 -14.38 3.19 16.10
C SER A 549 -15.81 3.68 16.17
N TYR A 550 -16.76 2.75 16.33
CA TYR A 550 -18.15 3.12 16.58
C TYR A 550 -18.31 3.89 17.90
N ILE A 551 -17.49 3.58 18.92
CA ILE A 551 -17.51 4.25 20.23
C ILE A 551 -17.23 5.75 20.04
N LYS A 552 -16.19 6.09 19.28
CA LYS A 552 -15.82 7.47 18.97
C LYS A 552 -16.94 8.23 18.27
N LEU A 553 -17.48 7.64 17.21
CA LEU A 553 -18.60 8.22 16.47
C LEU A 553 -19.83 8.41 17.37
N ALA A 554 -20.17 7.44 18.21
CA ALA A 554 -21.34 7.50 19.08
C ALA A 554 -21.20 8.57 20.19
N LYS A 555 -20.03 8.66 20.84
CA LYS A 555 -19.74 9.69 21.85
C LYS A 555 -19.77 11.09 21.22
N ALA A 556 -19.07 11.29 20.10
CA ALA A 556 -19.09 12.55 19.37
C ALA A 556 -20.51 12.92 18.91
N PHE A 557 -21.26 11.97 18.36
CA PHE A 557 -22.65 12.18 17.96
C PHE A 557 -23.50 12.65 19.14
N LYS A 558 -23.39 12.00 20.31
CA LYS A 558 -24.12 12.42 21.51
C LYS A 558 -23.75 13.83 21.95
N HIS A 559 -22.46 14.20 21.93
CA HIS A 559 -22.04 15.58 22.26
C HIS A 559 -22.58 16.61 21.27
N LEU A 560 -22.57 16.29 19.97
CA LEU A 560 -23.02 17.17 18.90
C LEU A 560 -24.55 17.24 18.73
N THR A 561 -25.31 16.39 19.43
CA THR A 561 -26.78 16.35 19.34
C THR A 561 -27.49 16.51 20.67
N ARG A 562 -26.75 16.68 21.78
CA ARG A 562 -27.34 16.93 23.11
C ARG A 562 -28.15 18.23 23.12
N PRO A 563 -29.21 18.36 23.93
CA PRO A 563 -29.99 19.60 24.01
C PRO A 563 -29.13 20.87 24.18
N GLY A 564 -29.37 21.87 23.33
CA GLY A 564 -28.66 23.15 23.35
C GLY A 564 -27.29 23.16 22.66
N PHE A 565 -26.92 22.12 21.90
CA PHE A 565 -25.60 22.00 21.24
C PHE A 565 -25.24 23.14 20.27
N ASP A 566 -26.22 23.83 19.68
CA ASP A 566 -25.99 24.97 18.77
C ASP A 566 -25.85 26.33 19.49
N GLY A 567 -26.00 26.37 20.82
CA GLY A 567 -25.81 27.57 21.61
C GLY A 567 -24.33 27.98 21.76
N PRO A 568 -24.05 29.13 22.39
CA PRO A 568 -22.69 29.55 22.68
C PRO A 568 -21.99 28.59 23.65
N VAL A 569 -20.66 28.48 23.53
CA VAL A 569 -19.82 27.77 24.51
C VAL A 569 -19.38 28.76 25.57
N GLU A 570 -20.08 28.77 26.71
CA GLU A 570 -19.84 29.72 27.79
C GLU A 570 -19.00 29.11 28.94
N ALA A 571 -18.21 29.95 29.59
CA ALA A 571 -17.45 29.57 30.78
C ALA A 571 -18.39 29.28 31.96
N ASN A 572 -18.07 28.25 32.77
CA ASN A 572 -18.82 27.78 33.94
C ASN A 572 -20.19 27.16 33.64
N ALA A 573 -20.59 27.02 32.37
CA ALA A 573 -21.85 26.38 32.01
C ALA A 573 -21.74 24.85 32.11
N THR A 574 -22.75 24.20 32.71
CA THR A 574 -22.88 22.74 32.80
C THR A 574 -23.90 22.24 31.77
N GLY A 575 -23.53 22.27 30.49
CA GLY A 575 -24.40 21.89 29.37
C GLY A 575 -24.37 22.89 28.22
N GLY A 576 -25.25 22.71 27.21
CA GLY A 576 -25.33 23.59 26.03
C GLY A 576 -24.05 23.63 25.18
N GLY A 577 -24.08 24.34 24.05
CA GLY A 577 -22.98 24.70 23.13
C GLY A 577 -21.89 23.65 22.86
N CYS A 578 -21.76 23.22 21.61
CA CYS A 578 -20.70 22.33 21.17
C CYS A 578 -20.22 22.72 19.76
N HIS A 579 -18.96 23.15 19.62
CA HIS A 579 -18.36 23.37 18.31
C HIS A 579 -18.10 22.05 17.59
N PHE A 580 -18.32 22.03 16.28
CA PHE A 580 -17.95 20.90 15.43
C PHE A 580 -16.83 21.33 14.50
N ILE A 581 -15.63 20.76 14.69
CA ILE A 581 -14.42 21.20 14.00
C ILE A 581 -13.79 20.02 13.28
N LEU A 582 -13.39 20.22 12.04
CA LEU A 582 -12.57 19.29 11.26
C LEU A 582 -11.17 19.88 11.07
N THR A 583 -10.13 19.08 11.27
CA THR A 583 -8.75 19.52 11.02
C THR A 583 -8.51 19.78 9.54
N ASN A 584 -9.13 19.00 8.65
CA ASN A 584 -9.19 19.21 7.21
C ASN A 584 -10.34 18.35 6.64
N ASP A 585 -10.77 18.64 5.42
CA ASP A 585 -11.81 17.92 4.69
C ASP A 585 -11.27 17.10 3.51
N ASP A 586 -9.96 16.78 3.53
CA ASP A 586 -9.36 15.97 2.47
C ASP A 586 -10.04 14.59 2.40
N SER A 587 -10.61 14.30 1.22
CA SER A 587 -11.27 13.03 0.94
C SER A 587 -10.27 11.87 0.96
N THR A 588 -9.01 12.14 0.60
CA THR A 588 -7.95 11.14 0.51
C THR A 588 -6.68 11.56 1.23
N PHE A 589 -5.99 10.57 1.81
CA PHE A 589 -4.66 10.68 2.40
C PHE A 589 -3.63 10.00 1.47
N PRO A 590 -2.58 10.71 1.01
CA PRO A 590 -1.57 10.14 0.14
C PRO A 590 -0.62 9.23 0.94
N ALA A 591 -0.54 7.95 0.56
CA ALA A 591 0.48 7.03 1.07
C ALA A 591 0.86 5.97 0.03
N LYS A 592 1.92 5.19 0.30
CA LYS A 592 2.36 4.10 -0.58
C LYS A 592 1.21 3.13 -0.85
N GLY A 593 0.95 2.82 -2.13
CA GLY A 593 -0.16 1.96 -2.56
C GLY A 593 -1.40 2.70 -3.07
N GLY A 594 -1.39 4.04 -3.07
CA GLY A 594 -2.45 4.88 -3.65
C GLY A 594 -3.12 5.79 -2.61
N PRO A 595 -4.13 6.58 -3.02
CA PRO A 595 -4.89 7.41 -2.10
C PRO A 595 -5.75 6.55 -1.16
N TRP A 596 -5.63 6.78 0.15
CA TRP A 596 -6.44 6.13 1.19
C TRP A 596 -7.51 7.10 1.71
N PRO A 597 -8.54 6.68 2.46
CA PRO A 597 -9.49 7.62 3.05
C PRO A 597 -8.81 8.67 3.95
N GLY A 598 -9.05 9.96 3.68
CA GLY A 598 -8.53 11.09 4.45
C GLY A 598 -9.44 11.50 5.62
N ALA A 599 -9.08 12.59 6.31
CA ALA A 599 -9.84 13.04 7.48
C ALA A 599 -11.28 13.46 7.15
N GLY A 600 -11.52 14.02 5.96
CA GLY A 600 -12.86 14.33 5.47
C GLY A 600 -13.71 13.07 5.32
N SER A 601 -13.16 12.02 4.71
CA SER A 601 -13.84 10.71 4.56
C SER A 601 -14.13 10.06 5.92
N LEU A 602 -13.21 10.16 6.87
CA LEU A 602 -13.38 9.62 8.21
C LEU A 602 -14.44 10.38 9.04
N SER A 603 -14.62 11.67 8.77
CA SER A 603 -15.59 12.51 9.46
C SER A 603 -16.99 12.46 8.83
N ALA A 604 -17.10 11.98 7.59
CA ALA A 604 -18.35 11.93 6.83
C ALA A 604 -19.53 11.23 7.56
N PRO A 605 -19.35 10.10 8.29
CA PRO A 605 -20.44 9.49 9.03
C PRO A 605 -21.04 10.40 10.11
N LEU A 606 -20.20 11.22 10.75
CA LEU A 606 -20.63 12.13 11.81
C LEU A 606 -21.36 13.34 11.21
N ILE A 607 -20.85 13.89 10.11
CA ILE A 607 -21.55 14.95 9.34
C ILE A 607 -22.92 14.45 8.89
N PHE A 608 -22.98 13.24 8.32
CA PHE A 608 -24.21 12.65 7.82
C PHE A 608 -25.24 12.40 8.94
N SER A 609 -24.81 11.81 10.04
CA SER A 609 -25.71 11.46 11.15
C SER A 609 -26.19 12.69 11.93
N THR A 610 -25.33 13.68 12.16
CA THR A 610 -25.68 14.91 12.89
C THR A 610 -26.37 15.98 12.03
N LYS A 611 -26.16 15.94 10.70
CA LYS A 611 -26.54 16.98 9.73
C LYS A 611 -25.95 18.36 10.03
N ARG A 612 -24.91 18.44 10.86
CA ARG A 612 -24.21 19.69 11.16
C ARG A 612 -23.10 19.95 10.16
N THR A 613 -22.93 21.22 9.80
CA THR A 613 -21.78 21.67 9.02
C THR A 613 -20.63 21.98 9.97
N PRO A 614 -19.49 21.28 9.87
CA PRO A 614 -18.32 21.58 10.70
C PRO A 614 -17.58 22.82 10.21
N THR A 615 -16.88 23.48 11.12
CA THR A 615 -15.83 24.44 10.77
C THR A 615 -14.57 23.67 10.40
N ILE A 616 -14.06 23.88 9.19
CA ILE A 616 -12.84 23.21 8.72
C ILE A 616 -11.65 24.15 8.92
N VAL A 617 -10.63 23.65 9.63
CA VAL A 617 -9.46 24.46 10.03
C VAL A 617 -8.26 24.27 9.11
N GLY A 618 -8.30 23.29 8.19
CA GLY A 618 -7.24 23.02 7.22
C GLY A 618 -7.30 23.91 5.99
N LYS A 619 -6.27 23.85 5.13
CA LYS A 619 -6.28 24.40 3.78
C LYS A 619 -7.39 23.71 2.95
N PRO A 620 -8.10 24.42 2.04
CA PRO A 620 -7.93 25.84 1.66
C PRO A 620 -8.67 26.85 2.55
N HIS A 621 -9.20 26.43 3.70
CA HIS A 621 -10.19 27.22 4.44
C HIS A 621 -9.56 28.39 5.20
N LYS A 622 -10.31 29.49 5.25
CA LYS A 622 -9.94 30.74 5.93
C LYS A 622 -9.49 30.57 7.39
N PRO A 623 -10.06 29.69 8.22
CA PRO A 623 -9.61 29.51 9.60
C PRO A 623 -8.12 29.16 9.75
N MET A 624 -7.51 28.42 8.80
CA MET A 624 -6.06 28.18 8.81
C MET A 624 -5.29 29.50 8.69
N LEU A 625 -5.67 30.38 7.76
CA LEU A 625 -5.05 31.69 7.59
C LEU A 625 -5.21 32.55 8.83
N ASP A 626 -6.41 32.59 9.40
CA ASP A 626 -6.71 33.35 10.61
C ASP A 626 -5.81 32.88 11.77
N CYS A 627 -5.53 31.57 11.87
CA CYS A 627 -4.61 31.02 12.87
C CYS A 627 -3.15 31.42 12.62
N ILE A 628 -2.68 31.36 11.37
CA ILE A 628 -1.32 31.80 11.03
C ILE A 628 -1.18 33.29 11.36
N GLN A 629 -2.12 34.14 10.94
CA GLN A 629 -2.11 35.58 11.19
C GLN A 629 -2.19 35.94 12.68
N ALA A 630 -2.92 35.14 13.49
CA ALA A 630 -3.00 35.32 14.94
C ALA A 630 -1.70 34.96 15.69
N VAL A 631 -0.73 34.35 15.03
CA VAL A 631 0.56 33.92 15.61
C VAL A 631 1.75 34.62 14.94
N LYS A 632 1.69 34.81 13.63
CA LYS A 632 2.73 35.37 12.77
C LYS A 632 2.16 36.51 11.94
N GLN A 633 2.77 37.69 12.09
CA GLN A 633 2.48 38.81 11.21
C GLN A 633 3.31 38.69 9.93
N PHE A 634 2.66 38.83 8.79
CA PHE A 634 3.28 38.95 7.47
C PHE A 634 2.42 39.85 6.58
N ASP A 635 3.01 40.46 5.56
CA ASP A 635 2.27 41.20 4.54
C ASP A 635 1.81 40.21 3.44
N PRO A 636 0.49 40.00 3.25
CA PRO A 636 0.00 39.07 2.23
C PRO A 636 0.51 39.40 0.82
N LYS A 637 0.71 40.68 0.48
CA LYS A 637 1.19 41.11 -0.84
C LYS A 637 2.66 40.77 -1.09
N ARG A 638 3.42 40.53 -0.02
CA ARG A 638 4.83 40.11 -0.04
C ARG A 638 4.98 38.65 0.39
N THR A 639 3.92 37.87 0.32
CA THR A 639 3.89 36.46 0.70
C THR A 639 3.49 35.58 -0.48
N ILE A 640 4.09 34.39 -0.55
CA ILE A 640 3.78 33.39 -1.57
C ILE A 640 3.54 32.01 -0.93
N MET A 641 2.48 31.33 -1.36
CA MET A 641 2.17 29.94 -1.03
C MET A 641 2.75 29.02 -2.11
N VAL A 642 3.60 28.08 -1.70
CA VAL A 642 4.20 27.04 -2.53
C VAL A 642 3.53 25.71 -2.23
N GLY A 643 2.91 25.11 -3.23
CA GLY A 643 2.09 23.90 -3.08
C GLY A 643 2.12 23.01 -4.31
N ASP A 644 1.68 21.77 -4.17
CA ASP A 644 1.58 20.80 -5.25
C ASP A 644 0.13 20.52 -5.69
N ARG A 645 -0.86 21.10 -5.00
CA ARG A 645 -2.28 20.79 -5.22
C ARG A 645 -3.14 22.03 -5.41
N LEU A 646 -3.91 22.05 -6.50
CA LEU A 646 -4.76 23.19 -6.90
C LEU A 646 -5.86 23.50 -5.88
N ASN A 647 -6.66 22.49 -5.52
CA ASN A 647 -7.85 22.66 -4.68
C ASN A 647 -7.56 22.78 -3.18
N THR A 648 -6.27 22.79 -2.78
CA THR A 648 -5.86 23.01 -1.40
C THR A 648 -4.88 24.17 -1.33
N ASP A 649 -3.70 24.07 -1.92
CA ASP A 649 -2.64 25.06 -1.69
C ASP A 649 -2.83 26.33 -2.51
N ILE A 650 -3.20 26.17 -3.78
CA ILE A 650 -3.42 27.33 -4.66
C ILE A 650 -4.70 28.05 -4.27
N GLU A 651 -5.78 27.32 -3.97
CA GLU A 651 -6.99 27.91 -3.40
C GLU A 651 -6.73 28.56 -2.04
N PHE A 652 -5.90 27.96 -1.18
CA PHE A 652 -5.49 28.56 0.10
C PHE A 652 -4.79 29.89 -0.10
N GLY A 653 -3.80 29.94 -1.01
CA GLY A 653 -3.05 31.15 -1.29
C GLY A 653 -3.95 32.27 -1.82
N LYS A 654 -4.82 31.93 -2.79
CA LYS A 654 -5.81 32.87 -3.33
C LYS A 654 -6.80 33.38 -2.29
N ALA A 655 -7.33 32.50 -1.45
CA ALA A 655 -8.24 32.87 -0.37
C ALA A 655 -7.55 33.79 0.67
N GLY A 656 -6.24 33.65 0.85
CA GLY A 656 -5.43 34.51 1.70
C GLY A 656 -4.93 35.80 1.06
N GLY A 657 -5.21 36.03 -0.23
CA GLY A 657 -4.66 37.16 -0.97
C GLY A 657 -3.13 37.15 -1.04
N VAL A 658 -2.51 35.95 -0.94
CA VAL A 658 -1.07 35.74 -1.13
C VAL A 658 -0.84 35.17 -2.53
N ALA A 659 0.34 35.41 -3.09
CA ALA A 659 0.71 34.84 -4.39
C ALA A 659 0.82 33.31 -4.30
N THR A 660 0.76 32.63 -5.43
CA THR A 660 0.75 31.16 -5.50
C THR A 660 1.78 30.62 -6.49
N LEU A 661 2.58 29.65 -6.05
CA LEU A 661 3.53 28.90 -6.86
C LEU A 661 3.17 27.41 -6.81
N LEU A 662 2.78 26.86 -7.96
CA LEU A 662 2.55 25.43 -8.11
C LEU A 662 3.86 24.72 -8.46
N VAL A 663 4.17 23.61 -7.78
CA VAL A 663 5.22 22.66 -8.14
C VAL A 663 4.61 21.39 -8.74
N LEU A 664 5.28 20.76 -9.71
CA LEU A 664 4.77 19.56 -10.39
C LEU A 664 5.32 18.24 -9.82
N THR A 665 5.90 18.28 -8.62
CA THR A 665 6.45 17.10 -7.93
C THR A 665 5.39 16.26 -7.18
N GLY A 666 4.16 16.75 -7.06
CA GLY A 666 3.11 16.14 -6.25
C GLY A 666 1.83 15.77 -7.03
N ILE A 667 0.67 16.20 -6.53
CA ILE A 667 -0.64 15.69 -6.97
C ILE A 667 -1.12 16.32 -8.28
N SER A 668 -1.15 17.65 -8.37
CA SER A 668 -1.74 18.32 -9.53
C SER A 668 -0.80 18.27 -10.73
N LYS A 669 -1.39 18.05 -11.90
CA LYS A 669 -0.68 17.94 -13.17
C LYS A 669 -0.88 19.19 -14.04
N ARG A 670 0.02 19.39 -15.00
CA ARG A 670 0.02 20.54 -15.92
C ARG A 670 -1.26 20.62 -16.77
N ASP A 671 -1.86 19.49 -17.15
CA ASP A 671 -3.11 19.46 -17.91
C ASP A 671 -4.31 20.01 -17.13
N GLU A 672 -4.28 19.97 -15.78
CA GLU A 672 -5.34 20.52 -14.92
C GLU A 672 -5.35 22.06 -14.90
N ILE A 673 -4.24 22.72 -15.25
CA ILE A 673 -4.12 24.18 -15.33
C ILE A 673 -4.20 24.72 -16.77
N GLU A 674 -3.85 23.91 -17.77
CA GLU A 674 -3.89 24.29 -19.19
C GLU A 674 -5.20 23.85 -19.89
N GLY A 675 -5.99 22.97 -19.27
CA GLY A 675 -7.23 22.47 -19.83
C GLY A 675 -8.36 23.51 -19.90
N PRO A 676 -9.36 23.31 -20.80
CA PRO A 676 -10.48 24.23 -20.97
C PRO A 676 -11.37 24.36 -19.71
N ASP A 677 -11.26 23.41 -18.78
CA ASP A 677 -12.02 23.36 -17.52
C ASP A 677 -11.19 23.81 -16.30
N ALA A 678 -10.03 24.45 -16.49
CA ALA A 678 -9.16 24.91 -15.40
C ALA A 678 -9.89 25.91 -14.47
N LYS A 679 -10.31 25.45 -13.29
CA LYS A 679 -11.04 26.26 -12.29
C LYS A 679 -10.13 27.16 -11.47
N THR A 680 -8.93 26.67 -11.18
CA THR A 680 -7.96 27.33 -10.30
C THR A 680 -6.61 27.35 -11.01
N VAL A 681 -6.13 28.55 -11.36
CA VAL A 681 -4.83 28.75 -12.02
C VAL A 681 -3.83 29.43 -11.06
N PRO A 682 -2.61 28.91 -10.85
CA PRO A 682 -1.62 29.55 -9.97
C PRO A 682 -1.03 30.83 -10.60
N ASP A 683 -0.35 31.67 -9.82
CA ASP A 683 0.36 32.84 -10.36
C ASP A 683 1.66 32.42 -11.07
N TYR A 684 2.33 31.42 -10.51
CA TYR A 684 3.58 30.86 -11.00
C TYR A 684 3.53 29.34 -11.09
N LEU A 685 4.30 28.79 -12.03
CA LEU A 685 4.54 27.37 -12.17
C LEU A 685 6.04 27.09 -12.18
N ILE A 686 6.46 26.00 -11.54
CA ILE A 686 7.81 25.44 -11.65
C ILE A 686 7.71 23.91 -11.62
N ASP A 687 8.64 23.20 -12.24
CA ASP A 687 8.56 21.74 -12.30
C ASP A 687 8.97 21.11 -10.97
N ASN A 688 10.04 21.63 -10.35
CA ASN A 688 10.54 21.19 -9.06
C ASN A 688 10.94 22.38 -8.17
N LEU A 689 10.66 22.32 -6.87
CA LEU A 689 11.11 23.35 -5.92
C LEU A 689 12.64 23.56 -5.99
N GLY A 690 13.40 22.49 -6.17
CA GLY A 690 14.86 22.50 -6.31
C GLY A 690 15.37 23.31 -7.50
N ASP A 691 14.54 23.65 -8.48
CA ASP A 691 14.95 24.48 -9.61
C ASP A 691 15.30 25.92 -9.17
N LEU A 692 14.74 26.38 -8.04
CA LEU A 692 15.14 27.64 -7.40
C LEU A 692 16.59 27.62 -6.89
N ASP A 693 17.21 26.45 -6.76
CA ASP A 693 18.61 26.30 -6.34
C ASP A 693 19.60 26.80 -7.42
N ALA A 694 19.13 27.01 -8.65
CA ALA A 694 19.92 27.65 -9.71
C ALA A 694 20.30 29.11 -9.38
N VAL A 695 19.62 29.72 -8.41
CA VAL A 695 19.93 31.04 -7.89
C VAL A 695 20.96 30.92 -6.74
N PRO A 696 22.11 31.62 -6.79
CA PRO A 696 23.15 31.53 -5.77
C PRO A 696 22.73 31.93 -4.35
#